data_AF-A0A819YHK5-F1
#
_entry.id   AF-A0A819YHK5-F1
#
_cell.length_a   1.000
_cell.length_b   1.000
_cell.length_c   1.000
_cell.angle_alpha   90.00
_cell.angle_beta   90.00
_cell.angle_gamma   90.00
#
_symmetry.space_group_name_H-M   'P 1'
#
loop_
_entity.id
_entity.type
_entity.pdbx_description
1 polymer ?
#
loop_
_entity_poly.entity_id
_entity_poly.type
_entity_poly.pdbx_seq_one_letter_code
_entity_poly.pdbx_strand_id
1 'polypeptide(L)'
;GILRTQQTIQQFQSVPPQANQPSPLLQYFSILLESSKLNKEESIELCKPVVMQGKKQLLEKWLKEDKLECSEQLGDLVKTVDSTLALSVYLRANIPMKVIQCFAETGQYQKIVLYAKKVNYQPDYIYLLRSIMRVNPEQGIQFAQLLVQDNEPLADLTQVVDVFLEQNLVQQCTAFLLDALKNNREDQGHLQTRLLEMNLMQAPQVADAILGNNMFTHYDRPHIAQLCEKAGLLQRALEHYTDLYDIKRAVVHTHLLNPEWLVNYFGRLSVDDCVECLKAMLQANIRQNLQVVVQIATKYHEQLGTQKLIELFESFKSNEGLFYFLGSIVNFSQEPDVHFKYIQAACKTGQIKEVERICRESNCYDPERVKNFLKEAKLTDQLPLIIVCDRFNFVHDLVLYLYRNNLMENIEIYVQQINPGRLPVVVGGLLDVDCSEDSIKQLILSVRGNFNVDELVEEVKKRNRIELLLPWLETRVHDGSTDPGVHTAVAKINIDSNSNPEKFLRDNAYYDSRVVGKYCEKRDPHLACVAYERGGCDMELVNVCNENSLFKSEARYLVRRKDPTLWENVLREDNQYRRPLIDQVIQTALAETQDPEEISVTVKAFMTADLPNNLIELLEKIVIDNSVFSEHRNLQNLLILTAIKADRTRVMDYINRLENYDAPDIANIAISNQLYEEA
;
A
#
# COMPACT_ATOMS: atom_id res chain seq x y z
N GLY A 1 -92.09 -42.64 47.91
CA GLY A 1 -90.95 -42.13 48.71
C GLY A 1 -90.52 -43.13 49.77
N ILE A 2 -91.37 -43.37 50.78
CA ILE A 2 -90.99 -44.09 52.03
C ILE A 2 -90.53 -45.55 51.81
N LEU A 3 -91.04 -46.25 50.79
CA LEU A 3 -90.72 -47.66 50.49
C LEU A 3 -89.62 -47.85 49.43
N ARG A 4 -88.99 -46.78 48.94
CA ARG A 4 -87.94 -46.84 47.90
C ARG A 4 -86.57 -46.84 48.55
N THR A 5 -86.26 -47.92 49.27
CA THR A 5 -85.02 -48.08 50.04
C THR A 5 -84.23 -49.31 49.58
N GLN A 6 -82.92 -49.34 49.90
CA GLN A 6 -82.06 -50.48 49.59
C GLN A 6 -82.58 -51.79 50.20
N GLN A 7 -83.19 -51.74 51.40
CA GLN A 7 -83.79 -52.91 52.05
C GLN A 7 -84.96 -53.48 51.24
N THR A 8 -85.78 -52.63 50.64
CA THR A 8 -86.91 -53.05 49.79
C THR A 8 -86.43 -53.71 48.51
N ILE A 9 -85.37 -53.18 47.89
CA ILE A 9 -84.75 -53.78 46.69
C ILE A 9 -84.15 -55.15 47.01
N GLN A 10 -83.46 -55.29 48.16
CA GLN A 10 -82.91 -56.56 48.62
C GLN A 10 -84.00 -57.61 48.89
N GLN A 11 -85.15 -57.21 49.44
CA GLN A 11 -86.30 -58.11 49.61
C GLN A 11 -86.78 -58.65 48.25
N PHE A 12 -86.94 -57.80 47.23
CA PHE A 12 -87.32 -58.26 45.88
C PHE A 12 -86.23 -59.12 45.21
N GLN A 13 -84.96 -58.89 45.51
CA GLN A 13 -83.84 -59.70 45.02
C GLN A 13 -83.76 -61.08 45.68
N SER A 14 -84.22 -61.20 46.93
CA SER A 14 -84.22 -62.47 47.68
C SER A 14 -85.31 -63.47 47.26
N VAL A 15 -86.30 -63.02 46.47
CA VAL A 15 -87.40 -63.88 46.00
C VAL A 15 -86.93 -64.67 44.75
N PRO A 16 -86.95 -66.02 44.78
CA PRO A 16 -86.56 -66.82 43.64
C PRO A 16 -87.54 -66.62 42.46
N PRO A 17 -87.03 -66.45 41.22
CA PRO A 17 -87.88 -66.26 40.04
C PRO A 17 -88.69 -67.52 39.73
N GLN A 18 -90.00 -67.38 39.52
CA GLN A 18 -90.86 -68.47 39.05
C GLN A 18 -90.70 -68.70 37.53
N ALA A 19 -90.74 -69.95 37.09
CA ALA A 19 -90.63 -70.29 35.67
C ALA A 19 -91.74 -69.61 34.84
N ASN A 20 -91.38 -69.01 33.70
CA ASN A 20 -92.25 -68.23 32.79
C ASN A 20 -92.79 -66.88 33.30
N GLN A 21 -92.32 -66.34 34.43
CA GLN A 21 -92.63 -64.95 34.84
C GLN A 21 -91.36 -64.08 34.91
N PRO A 22 -91.44 -62.78 34.58
CA PRO A 22 -90.32 -61.87 34.78
C PRO A 22 -89.94 -61.82 36.27
N SER A 23 -88.64 -61.70 36.56
CA SER A 23 -88.15 -61.59 37.94
C SER A 23 -88.92 -60.48 38.71
N PRO A 24 -89.34 -60.72 39.97
CA PRO A 24 -90.04 -59.71 40.78
C PRO A 24 -89.30 -58.38 40.83
N LEU A 25 -87.97 -58.41 40.81
CA LEU A 25 -87.11 -57.23 40.76
C LEU A 25 -87.22 -56.46 39.44
N LEU A 26 -87.28 -57.15 38.30
CA LEU A 26 -87.48 -56.51 37.00
C LEU A 26 -88.91 -55.97 36.85
N GLN A 27 -89.90 -56.65 37.41
CA GLN A 27 -91.29 -56.19 37.40
C GLN A 27 -91.47 -54.94 38.27
N TYR A 28 -90.80 -54.90 39.44
CA TYR A 28 -90.69 -53.72 40.29
C TYR A 28 -90.09 -52.51 39.53
N PHE A 29 -88.96 -52.70 38.86
CA PHE A 29 -88.33 -51.63 38.09
C PHE A 29 -89.15 -51.21 36.86
N SER A 30 -89.81 -52.13 36.14
CA SER A 30 -90.67 -51.79 35.00
C SER A 30 -91.84 -50.87 35.41
N ILE A 31 -92.50 -51.16 36.53
CA ILE A 31 -93.59 -50.32 37.06
C ILE A 31 -93.05 -48.95 37.50
N LEU A 32 -91.87 -48.93 38.13
CA LEU A 32 -91.24 -47.67 38.53
C LEU A 32 -90.83 -46.82 37.32
N LEU A 33 -90.27 -47.42 36.27
CA LEU A 33 -89.90 -46.73 35.02
C LEU A 33 -91.09 -46.13 34.26
N GLU A 34 -92.29 -46.67 34.45
CA GLU A 34 -93.55 -46.13 33.90
C GLU A 34 -94.12 -44.98 34.74
N SER A 35 -93.86 -44.97 36.06
CA SER A 35 -94.51 -44.06 37.01
C SER A 35 -93.65 -42.91 37.51
N SER A 36 -92.32 -43.05 37.58
CA SER A 36 -91.42 -42.00 38.08
C SER A 36 -89.95 -42.21 37.71
N LYS A 37 -89.11 -41.19 37.94
CA LYS A 37 -87.65 -41.30 37.84
C LYS A 37 -87.09 -42.21 38.93
N LEU A 38 -86.17 -43.11 38.59
CA LEU A 38 -85.48 -44.00 39.54
C LEU A 38 -84.52 -43.21 40.43
N ASN A 39 -84.36 -43.64 41.68
CA ASN A 39 -83.35 -43.05 42.58
C ASN A 39 -81.96 -43.65 42.32
N LYS A 40 -80.92 -43.15 43.00
CA LYS A 40 -79.52 -43.58 42.85
C LYS A 40 -79.34 -45.09 42.97
N GLU A 41 -79.87 -45.69 44.03
CA GLU A 41 -79.70 -47.13 44.33
C GLU A 41 -80.47 -48.00 43.32
N GLU A 42 -81.71 -47.62 43.00
CA GLU A 42 -82.54 -48.31 42.00
C GLU A 42 -81.93 -48.24 40.60
N SER A 43 -81.34 -47.10 40.23
CA SER A 43 -80.68 -46.91 38.94
C SER A 43 -79.45 -47.81 38.81
N ILE A 44 -78.66 -47.95 39.88
CA ILE A 44 -77.49 -48.85 39.89
C ILE A 44 -77.93 -50.31 39.80
N GLU A 45 -78.89 -50.74 40.62
CA GLU A 45 -79.35 -52.14 40.66
C GLU A 45 -80.07 -52.58 39.38
N LEU A 46 -80.82 -51.68 38.74
CA LEU A 46 -81.39 -51.95 37.42
C LEU A 46 -80.32 -52.06 36.33
N CYS A 47 -79.30 -51.21 36.36
CA CYS A 47 -78.28 -51.16 35.32
C CYS A 47 -77.26 -52.30 35.41
N LYS A 48 -76.98 -52.86 36.60
CA LYS A 48 -76.11 -54.03 36.81
C LYS A 48 -76.40 -55.22 35.86
N PRO A 49 -77.60 -55.82 35.85
CA PRO A 49 -77.90 -56.95 34.97
C PRO A 49 -77.91 -56.56 33.49
N VAL A 50 -78.27 -55.32 33.17
CA VAL A 50 -78.33 -54.81 31.78
C VAL A 50 -76.93 -54.66 31.19
N VAL A 51 -75.97 -54.19 32.01
CA VAL A 51 -74.55 -54.14 31.66
C VAL A 51 -73.97 -55.55 31.49
N MET A 52 -74.24 -56.47 32.43
CA MET A 52 -73.78 -57.87 32.31
C MET A 52 -74.31 -58.58 31.06
N GLN A 53 -75.54 -58.27 30.64
CA GLN A 53 -76.16 -58.83 29.43
C GLN A 53 -75.78 -58.08 28.13
N GLY A 54 -74.96 -57.03 28.21
CA GLY A 54 -74.53 -56.26 27.03
C GLY A 54 -75.65 -55.47 26.33
N LYS A 55 -76.79 -55.23 27.00
CA LYS A 55 -77.98 -54.57 26.42
C LYS A 55 -77.87 -53.04 26.46
N LYS A 56 -76.83 -52.48 25.83
CA LYS A 56 -76.53 -51.03 25.85
C LYS A 56 -77.66 -50.13 25.33
N GLN A 57 -78.47 -50.61 24.39
CA GLN A 57 -79.60 -49.86 23.82
C GLN A 57 -80.66 -49.48 24.87
N LEU A 58 -80.84 -50.30 25.91
CA LEU A 58 -81.77 -50.00 27.00
C LEU A 58 -81.26 -48.85 27.87
N LEU A 59 -79.95 -48.84 28.15
CA LEU A 59 -79.30 -47.75 28.89
C LEU A 59 -79.40 -46.43 28.13
N GLU A 60 -79.15 -46.45 26.81
CA GLU A 60 -79.34 -45.29 25.94
C GLU A 60 -80.77 -44.74 25.99
N LYS A 61 -81.76 -45.63 25.91
CA LYS A 61 -83.18 -45.26 25.95
C LYS A 61 -83.54 -44.62 27.30
N TRP A 62 -83.17 -45.26 28.40
CA TRP A 62 -83.49 -44.75 29.74
C TRP A 62 -82.76 -43.45 30.09
N LEU A 63 -81.53 -43.26 29.58
CA LEU A 63 -80.84 -41.99 29.67
C LEU A 63 -81.52 -40.92 28.82
N LYS A 64 -81.94 -41.21 27.59
CA LYS A 64 -82.67 -40.22 26.76
C LYS A 64 -84.01 -39.79 27.38
N GLU A 65 -84.71 -40.72 28.02
CA GLU A 65 -86.00 -40.48 28.70
C GLU A 65 -85.88 -39.86 30.11
N ASP A 66 -84.65 -39.53 30.57
CA ASP A 66 -84.35 -39.02 31.93
C ASP A 66 -84.91 -39.87 33.09
N LYS A 67 -85.00 -41.19 32.87
CA LYS A 67 -85.59 -42.13 33.84
C LYS A 67 -84.63 -42.61 34.92
N LEU A 68 -83.33 -42.37 34.75
CA LEU A 68 -82.27 -42.80 35.67
C LEU A 68 -81.70 -41.60 36.45
N GLU A 69 -81.46 -41.78 37.75
CA GLU A 69 -80.66 -40.84 38.53
C GLU A 69 -79.17 -41.12 38.29
N CYS A 70 -78.49 -40.16 37.67
CA CYS A 70 -77.09 -40.29 37.30
C CYS A 70 -76.20 -40.12 38.53
N SER A 71 -75.27 -41.06 38.74
CA SER A 71 -74.33 -41.04 39.86
C SER A 71 -72.95 -41.57 39.45
N GLU A 72 -71.94 -41.36 40.30
CA GLU A 72 -70.56 -41.82 40.08
C GLU A 72 -70.48 -43.33 39.81
N GLN A 73 -71.08 -44.11 40.70
CA GLN A 73 -71.07 -45.57 40.65
C GLN A 73 -71.82 -46.11 39.42
N LEU A 74 -72.91 -45.43 39.01
CA LEU A 74 -73.60 -45.76 37.78
C LEU A 74 -72.70 -45.49 36.56
N GLY A 75 -71.99 -44.37 36.55
CA GLY A 75 -71.05 -44.04 35.49
C GLY A 75 -69.89 -45.04 35.39
N ASP A 76 -69.34 -45.50 36.53
CA ASP A 76 -68.27 -46.50 36.55
C ASP A 76 -68.72 -47.84 35.95
N LEU A 77 -69.95 -48.24 36.27
CA LEU A 77 -70.57 -49.45 35.75
C LEU A 77 -70.86 -49.35 34.25
N VAL A 78 -71.26 -48.17 33.75
CA VAL A 78 -71.48 -47.95 32.31
C VAL A 78 -70.14 -47.86 31.56
N LYS A 79 -69.08 -47.36 32.20
CA LYS A 79 -67.73 -47.21 31.59
C LYS A 79 -67.14 -48.55 31.13
N THR A 80 -67.47 -49.67 31.78
CA THR A 80 -66.99 -50.99 31.36
C THR A 80 -67.59 -51.45 30.02
N VAL A 81 -68.66 -50.80 29.55
CA VAL A 81 -69.37 -51.16 28.31
C VAL A 81 -69.17 -50.10 27.23
N ASP A 82 -69.34 -48.82 27.56
CA ASP A 82 -69.24 -47.71 26.60
C ASP A 82 -68.82 -46.41 27.28
N SER A 83 -67.63 -45.92 26.94
CA SER A 83 -67.07 -44.67 27.46
C SER A 83 -67.90 -43.42 27.09
N THR A 84 -68.61 -43.45 25.97
CA THR A 84 -69.44 -42.33 25.49
C THR A 84 -70.73 -42.22 26.29
N LEU A 85 -71.33 -43.37 26.62
CA LEU A 85 -72.51 -43.41 27.50
C LEU A 85 -72.12 -43.04 28.92
N ALA A 86 -70.99 -43.53 29.42
CA ALA A 86 -70.46 -43.16 30.74
C ALA A 86 -70.24 -41.65 30.86
N LEU A 87 -69.67 -41.01 29.83
CA LEU A 87 -69.52 -39.56 29.77
C LEU A 87 -70.86 -38.83 29.94
N SER A 88 -71.93 -39.31 29.30
CA SER A 88 -73.27 -38.71 29.44
C SER A 88 -73.83 -38.85 30.87
N VAL A 89 -73.54 -39.97 31.55
CA VAL A 89 -73.91 -40.20 32.95
C VAL A 89 -73.12 -39.26 33.85
N TYR A 90 -71.80 -39.16 33.69
CA TYR A 90 -70.96 -38.27 34.51
C TYR A 90 -71.28 -36.79 34.33
N LEU A 91 -71.61 -36.35 33.11
CA LEU A 91 -72.05 -34.97 32.83
C LEU A 91 -73.33 -34.62 33.59
N ARG A 92 -74.29 -35.54 33.64
CA ARG A 92 -75.56 -35.37 34.37
C ARG A 92 -75.40 -35.51 35.88
N ALA A 93 -74.46 -36.34 36.32
CA ALA A 93 -74.10 -36.51 37.73
C ALA A 93 -73.24 -35.36 38.28
N ASN A 94 -72.76 -34.45 37.42
CA ASN A 94 -71.88 -33.33 37.76
C ASN A 94 -70.60 -33.76 38.50
N ILE A 95 -69.86 -34.72 37.93
CA ILE A 95 -68.60 -35.25 38.51
C ILE A 95 -67.43 -34.81 37.63
N PRO A 96 -66.77 -33.67 37.91
CA PRO A 96 -65.86 -33.05 36.95
C PRO A 96 -64.62 -33.89 36.62
N MET A 97 -64.04 -34.55 37.62
CA MET A 97 -62.83 -35.37 37.46
C MET A 97 -63.04 -36.53 36.46
N LYS A 98 -64.14 -37.27 36.57
CA LYS A 98 -64.45 -38.41 35.68
C LYS A 98 -64.91 -37.97 34.30
N VAL A 99 -65.63 -36.84 34.21
CA VAL A 99 -65.97 -36.23 32.92
C VAL A 99 -64.70 -35.88 32.15
N ILE A 100 -63.72 -35.24 32.79
CA ILE A 100 -62.46 -34.85 32.16
C ILE A 100 -61.64 -36.07 31.74
N GLN A 101 -61.56 -37.09 32.59
CA GLN A 101 -60.90 -38.35 32.25
C GLN A 101 -61.56 -39.03 31.04
N CYS A 102 -62.90 -39.09 30.99
CA CYS A 102 -63.62 -39.64 29.85
C CYS A 102 -63.44 -38.79 28.58
N PHE A 103 -63.39 -37.46 28.69
CA PHE A 103 -63.07 -36.61 27.54
C PHE A 103 -61.66 -36.85 27.00
N ALA A 104 -60.67 -37.08 27.87
CA ALA A 104 -59.32 -37.45 27.46
C ALA A 104 -59.26 -38.83 26.81
N GLU A 105 -59.92 -39.85 27.39
CA GLU A 105 -59.98 -41.21 26.82
C GLU A 105 -60.73 -41.26 25.47
N THR A 106 -61.73 -40.39 25.28
CA THR A 106 -62.52 -40.30 24.03
C THR A 106 -61.93 -39.35 22.99
N GLY A 107 -60.78 -38.73 23.27
CA GLY A 107 -60.08 -37.82 22.34
C GLY A 107 -60.75 -36.45 22.14
N GLN A 108 -61.68 -36.04 23.01
CA GLN A 108 -62.45 -34.80 22.89
C GLN A 108 -61.81 -33.63 23.67
N TYR A 109 -60.53 -33.35 23.41
CA TYR A 109 -59.71 -32.46 24.22
C TYR A 109 -60.18 -30.99 24.28
N GLN A 110 -60.71 -30.44 23.19
CA GLN A 110 -61.26 -29.07 23.17
C GLN A 110 -62.41 -28.90 24.18
N LYS A 111 -63.19 -29.95 24.42
CA LYS A 111 -64.31 -29.92 25.38
C LYS A 111 -63.85 -29.95 26.83
N ILE A 112 -62.63 -30.41 27.10
CA ILE A 112 -62.06 -30.44 28.46
C ILE A 112 -61.94 -29.03 29.01
N VAL A 113 -61.32 -28.12 28.25
CA VAL A 113 -61.13 -26.72 28.64
C VAL A 113 -62.49 -26.00 28.77
N LEU A 114 -63.39 -26.20 27.80
CA LEU A 114 -64.73 -25.58 27.82
C LEU A 114 -65.56 -26.06 29.02
N TYR A 115 -65.51 -27.35 29.35
CA TYR A 115 -66.23 -27.92 30.48
C TYR A 115 -65.66 -27.46 31.82
N ALA A 116 -64.32 -27.46 31.96
CA ALA A 116 -63.63 -26.96 33.14
C ALA A 116 -64.02 -25.50 33.47
N LYS A 117 -64.05 -24.62 32.44
CA LYS A 117 -64.52 -23.23 32.58
C LYS A 117 -66.00 -23.15 32.98
N LYS A 118 -66.86 -23.97 32.38
CA LYS A 118 -68.32 -23.96 32.65
C LYS A 118 -68.65 -24.37 34.09
N VAL A 119 -67.90 -25.34 34.64
CA VAL A 119 -68.14 -25.89 35.99
C VAL A 119 -67.25 -25.22 37.05
N ASN A 120 -66.41 -24.26 36.66
CA ASN A 120 -65.43 -23.60 37.51
C ASN A 120 -64.53 -24.60 38.26
N TYR A 121 -64.11 -25.66 37.57
CA TYR A 121 -63.24 -26.71 38.09
C TYR A 121 -61.88 -26.62 37.40
N GLN A 122 -60.80 -26.58 38.18
CA GLN A 122 -59.43 -26.59 37.67
C GLN A 122 -58.85 -28.00 37.79
N PRO A 123 -58.79 -28.79 36.69
CA PRO A 123 -58.08 -30.05 36.70
C PRO A 123 -56.56 -29.83 36.77
N ASP A 124 -55.82 -30.85 37.19
CA ASP A 124 -54.38 -30.92 36.97
C ASP A 124 -54.10 -31.18 35.49
N TYR A 125 -53.97 -30.08 34.74
CA TYR A 125 -53.72 -30.12 33.30
C TYR A 125 -52.38 -30.77 32.94
N ILE A 126 -51.37 -30.69 33.82
CA ILE A 126 -50.03 -31.27 33.59
C ILE A 126 -50.08 -32.78 33.75
N TYR A 127 -50.72 -33.29 34.81
CA TYR A 127 -50.95 -34.72 34.96
C TYR A 127 -51.73 -35.30 33.77
N LEU A 128 -52.76 -34.58 33.33
CA LEU A 128 -53.55 -34.95 32.17
C LEU A 128 -52.72 -34.96 30.88
N LEU A 129 -51.92 -33.91 30.66
CA LEU A 129 -51.01 -33.83 29.52
C LEU A 129 -50.01 -34.98 29.52
N ARG A 130 -49.38 -35.29 30.66
CA ARG A 130 -48.45 -36.41 30.81
C ARG A 130 -49.13 -37.75 30.50
N SER A 131 -50.38 -37.93 30.91
CA SER A 131 -51.16 -39.13 30.58
C SER A 131 -51.48 -39.21 29.08
N ILE A 132 -51.88 -38.10 28.45
CA ILE A 132 -52.19 -38.07 27.02
C ILE A 132 -50.93 -38.32 26.19
N MET A 133 -49.81 -37.66 26.52
CA MET A 133 -48.54 -37.81 25.82
C MET A 133 -48.01 -39.26 25.83
N ARG A 134 -48.28 -40.04 26.88
CA ARG A 134 -47.91 -41.47 26.95
C ARG A 134 -48.76 -42.36 26.03
N VAL A 135 -50.02 -42.00 25.80
CA VAL A 135 -50.96 -42.80 25.00
C VAL A 135 -50.92 -42.38 23.54
N ASN A 136 -50.94 -41.07 23.28
CA ASN A 136 -50.90 -40.50 21.94
C ASN A 136 -50.16 -39.13 21.94
N PRO A 137 -48.85 -39.13 21.58
CA PRO A 137 -48.04 -37.92 21.50
C PRO A 137 -48.61 -36.83 20.59
N GLU A 138 -49.15 -37.18 19.41
CA GLU A 138 -49.66 -36.20 18.44
C GLU A 138 -50.83 -35.39 18.99
N GLN A 139 -51.74 -36.08 19.67
CA GLN A 139 -52.87 -35.44 20.33
C GLN A 139 -52.46 -34.67 21.59
N GLY A 140 -51.42 -35.14 22.29
CA GLY A 140 -50.82 -34.42 23.41
C GLY A 140 -50.26 -33.06 22.98
N ILE A 141 -49.65 -32.95 21.80
CA ILE A 141 -49.14 -31.68 21.26
C ILE A 141 -50.28 -30.68 21.06
N GLN A 142 -51.37 -31.11 20.42
CA GLN A 142 -52.55 -30.25 20.19
C GLN A 142 -53.15 -29.81 21.52
N PHE A 143 -53.19 -30.70 22.51
CA PHE A 143 -53.66 -30.35 23.85
C PHE A 143 -52.75 -29.34 24.54
N ALA A 144 -51.42 -29.51 24.47
CA ALA A 144 -50.46 -28.55 25.00
C ALA A 144 -50.62 -27.15 24.38
N GLN A 145 -50.85 -27.07 23.07
CA GLN A 145 -51.13 -25.80 22.38
C GLN A 145 -52.40 -25.14 22.90
N LEU A 146 -53.49 -25.90 23.10
CA LEU A 146 -54.74 -25.38 23.65
C LEU A 146 -54.60 -24.83 25.08
N LEU A 147 -53.71 -25.40 25.90
CA LEU A 147 -53.48 -24.94 27.27
C LEU A 147 -52.79 -23.57 27.35
N VAL A 148 -52.07 -23.19 26.29
CA VAL A 148 -51.23 -21.97 26.24
C VAL A 148 -51.80 -20.91 25.29
N GLN A 149 -52.84 -21.23 24.51
CA GLN A 149 -53.43 -20.32 23.51
C GLN A 149 -54.21 -19.14 24.12
N ASP A 150 -54.72 -19.27 25.34
CA ASP A 150 -55.49 -18.21 26.02
C ASP A 150 -54.59 -17.13 26.64
N ASN A 151 -55.11 -15.89 26.79
CA ASN A 151 -54.37 -14.75 27.36
C ASN A 151 -53.79 -15.01 28.76
N GLU A 152 -54.41 -15.91 29.52
CA GLU A 152 -53.87 -16.48 30.74
C GLU A 152 -53.60 -17.98 30.49
N PRO A 153 -52.33 -18.43 30.52
CA PRO A 153 -52.01 -19.82 30.29
C PRO A 153 -52.60 -20.69 31.41
N LEU A 154 -53.32 -21.74 31.03
CA LEU A 154 -53.98 -22.66 31.96
C LEU A 154 -53.00 -23.63 32.64
N ALA A 155 -51.77 -23.69 32.14
CA ALA A 155 -50.68 -24.50 32.66
C ALA A 155 -49.36 -23.73 32.57
N ASP A 156 -48.45 -23.99 33.52
CA ASP A 156 -47.10 -23.43 33.49
C ASP A 156 -46.34 -23.98 32.27
N LEU A 157 -45.89 -23.07 31.40
CA LEU A 157 -45.12 -23.42 30.21
C LEU A 157 -43.88 -24.26 30.55
N THR A 158 -43.25 -24.01 31.71
CA THR A 158 -42.05 -24.74 32.14
C THR A 158 -42.36 -26.22 32.34
N GLN A 159 -43.49 -26.53 33.00
CA GLN A 159 -43.93 -27.90 33.25
C GLN A 159 -44.41 -28.59 31.98
N VAL A 160 -45.02 -27.84 31.05
CA VAL A 160 -45.38 -28.38 29.73
C VAL A 160 -44.11 -28.83 28.99
N VAL A 161 -43.06 -28.01 28.98
CA VAL A 161 -41.75 -28.35 28.38
C VAL A 161 -41.14 -29.59 29.04
N ASP A 162 -41.21 -29.72 30.37
CA ASP A 162 -40.72 -30.91 31.08
C ASP A 162 -41.39 -32.18 30.57
N VAL A 163 -42.71 -32.15 30.34
CA VAL A 163 -43.46 -33.31 29.81
C VAL A 163 -43.00 -33.69 28.40
N PHE A 164 -42.70 -32.70 27.54
CA PHE A 164 -42.15 -32.97 26.20
C PHE A 164 -40.76 -33.62 26.27
N LEU A 165 -39.90 -33.13 27.17
CA LEU A 165 -38.54 -33.63 27.36
C LEU A 165 -38.52 -35.03 27.96
N GLU A 166 -39.43 -35.34 28.91
CA GLU A 166 -39.60 -36.68 29.49
C GLU A 166 -39.88 -37.76 28.43
N GLN A 167 -40.49 -37.38 27.30
CA GLN A 167 -40.81 -38.28 26.19
C GLN A 167 -39.80 -38.21 25.02
N ASN A 168 -38.69 -37.47 25.17
CA ASN A 168 -37.70 -37.20 24.12
C ASN A 168 -38.28 -36.56 22.83
N LEU A 169 -39.36 -35.78 22.94
CA LEU A 169 -40.05 -35.15 21.81
C LEU A 169 -39.48 -33.75 21.52
N VAL A 170 -38.19 -33.67 21.22
CA VAL A 170 -37.46 -32.39 21.12
C VAL A 170 -37.87 -31.54 19.93
N GLN A 171 -38.07 -32.13 18.75
CA GLN A 171 -38.49 -31.36 17.56
C GLN A 171 -39.88 -30.72 17.77
N GLN A 172 -40.79 -31.46 18.39
CA GLN A 172 -42.15 -31.01 18.69
C GLN A 172 -42.13 -29.96 19.81
N CYS A 173 -41.28 -30.14 20.83
CA CYS A 173 -41.04 -29.16 21.87
C CYS A 173 -40.49 -27.84 21.30
N THR A 174 -39.56 -27.91 20.35
CA THR A 174 -39.01 -26.74 19.66
C THR A 174 -40.11 -26.00 18.91
N ALA A 175 -40.92 -26.69 18.10
CA ALA A 175 -42.03 -26.07 17.38
C ALA A 175 -43.06 -25.42 18.31
N PHE A 176 -43.39 -26.09 19.43
CA PHE A 176 -44.27 -25.56 20.47
C PHE A 176 -43.70 -24.29 21.11
N LEU A 177 -42.44 -24.32 21.53
CA LEU A 177 -41.78 -23.18 22.16
C LEU A 177 -41.59 -21.99 21.20
N LEU A 178 -41.34 -22.23 19.91
CA LEU A 178 -41.25 -21.16 18.91
C LEU A 178 -42.57 -20.38 18.77
N ASP A 179 -43.72 -21.05 18.84
CA ASP A 179 -45.03 -20.37 18.83
C ASP A 179 -45.37 -19.73 20.19
N ALA A 180 -45.04 -20.41 21.29
CA ALA A 180 -45.33 -19.92 22.64
C ALA A 180 -44.48 -18.68 23.01
N LEU A 181 -43.23 -18.62 22.56
CA LEU A 181 -42.27 -17.54 22.86
C LEU A 181 -42.25 -16.44 21.78
N LYS A 182 -43.14 -16.47 20.78
CA LYS A 182 -43.14 -15.52 19.64
C LYS A 182 -43.18 -14.04 20.01
N ASN A 183 -43.66 -13.72 21.21
CA ASN A 183 -43.75 -12.34 21.71
C ASN A 183 -42.44 -11.85 22.35
N ASN A 184 -41.38 -12.68 22.41
CA ASN A 184 -40.06 -12.38 22.99
C ASN A 184 -40.15 -11.58 24.30
N ARG A 185 -40.84 -12.11 25.31
CA ARG A 185 -41.00 -11.43 26.60
C ARG A 185 -39.82 -11.71 27.53
N GLU A 186 -39.47 -10.73 28.36
CA GLU A 186 -38.36 -10.81 29.34
C GLU A 186 -38.60 -11.86 30.43
N ASP A 187 -39.84 -11.99 30.91
CA ASP A 187 -40.27 -12.96 31.93
C ASP A 187 -40.12 -14.42 31.48
N GLN A 188 -39.90 -14.65 30.18
CA GLN A 188 -39.72 -15.97 29.57
C GLN A 188 -38.26 -16.24 29.16
N GLY A 189 -37.30 -15.42 29.59
CA GLY A 189 -35.88 -15.56 29.24
C GLY A 189 -35.27 -16.94 29.59
N HIS A 190 -35.71 -17.56 30.70
CA HIS A 190 -35.29 -18.92 31.07
C HIS A 190 -35.78 -19.97 30.06
N LEU A 191 -36.99 -19.82 29.53
CA LEU A 191 -37.54 -20.71 28.49
C LEU A 191 -36.84 -20.51 27.14
N GLN A 192 -36.46 -19.27 26.80
CA GLN A 192 -35.63 -18.99 25.61
C GLN A 192 -34.27 -19.69 25.74
N THR A 193 -33.64 -19.61 26.90
CA THR A 193 -32.36 -20.29 27.19
C THR A 193 -32.51 -21.79 27.05
N ARG A 194 -33.57 -22.36 27.64
CA ARG A 194 -33.84 -23.80 27.59
C ARG A 194 -34.15 -24.32 26.18
N LEU A 195 -34.87 -23.53 25.38
CA LEU A 195 -35.12 -23.82 23.97
C LEU A 195 -33.80 -23.96 23.20
N LEU A 196 -32.90 -22.99 23.36
CA LEU A 196 -31.61 -22.99 22.70
C LEU A 196 -30.70 -24.10 23.21
N GLU A 197 -30.64 -24.31 24.52
CA GLU A 197 -29.86 -25.39 25.15
C GLU A 197 -30.24 -26.77 24.61
N MET A 198 -31.53 -27.10 24.63
CA MET A 198 -32.05 -28.37 24.13
C MET A 198 -31.67 -28.59 22.65
N ASN A 199 -31.84 -27.57 21.82
CA ASN A 199 -31.48 -27.66 20.40
C ASN A 199 -29.97 -27.72 20.19
N LEU A 200 -29.14 -27.00 20.96
CA LEU A 200 -27.69 -27.06 20.85
C LEU A 200 -27.13 -28.44 21.24
N MET A 201 -27.78 -29.14 22.17
CA MET A 201 -27.37 -30.49 22.57
C MET A 201 -27.80 -31.57 21.57
N GLN A 202 -28.98 -31.43 20.95
CA GLN A 202 -29.57 -32.52 20.14
C GLN A 202 -29.62 -32.24 18.64
N ALA A 203 -29.79 -30.98 18.23
CA ALA A 203 -29.94 -30.56 16.84
C ALA A 203 -29.28 -29.18 16.59
N PRO A 204 -27.93 -29.08 16.59
CA PRO A 204 -27.21 -27.81 16.48
C PRO A 204 -27.62 -26.94 15.29
N GLN A 205 -27.96 -27.55 14.15
CA GLN A 205 -28.41 -26.83 12.95
C GLN A 205 -29.70 -26.05 13.17
N VAL A 206 -30.62 -26.59 13.99
CA VAL A 206 -31.87 -25.91 14.33
C VAL A 206 -31.59 -24.73 15.26
N ALA A 207 -30.69 -24.91 16.24
CA ALA A 207 -30.25 -23.82 17.10
C ALA A 207 -29.57 -22.69 16.31
N ASP A 208 -28.69 -23.03 15.35
CA ASP A 208 -28.05 -22.03 14.47
C ASP A 208 -29.07 -21.23 13.65
N ALA A 209 -30.11 -21.89 13.12
CA ALA A 209 -31.19 -21.20 12.41
C ALA A 209 -32.00 -20.26 13.33
N ILE A 210 -32.29 -20.69 14.56
CA ILE A 210 -33.02 -19.86 15.55
C ILE A 210 -32.19 -18.63 15.92
N LEU A 211 -30.90 -18.81 16.22
CA LEU A 211 -29.98 -17.73 16.57
C LEU A 211 -29.76 -16.78 15.38
N GLY A 212 -29.58 -17.32 14.17
CA GLY A 212 -29.39 -16.54 12.95
C GLY A 212 -30.59 -15.65 12.58
N ASN A 213 -31.81 -16.09 12.91
CA ASN A 213 -33.03 -15.31 12.69
C ASN A 213 -33.28 -14.22 13.74
N ASN A 214 -32.44 -14.12 14.79
CA ASN A 214 -32.58 -13.14 15.88
C ASN A 214 -33.98 -13.12 16.52
N MET A 215 -34.63 -14.29 16.64
CA MET A 215 -36.01 -14.40 17.14
C MET A 215 -36.14 -14.07 18.64
N PHE A 216 -35.05 -14.20 19.39
CA PHE A 216 -35.03 -14.07 20.85
C PHE A 216 -33.88 -13.18 21.30
N THR A 217 -34.07 -12.43 22.40
CA THR A 217 -33.05 -11.49 22.91
C THR A 217 -32.75 -11.60 24.41
N HIS A 218 -33.56 -12.33 25.19
CA HIS A 218 -33.53 -12.34 26.66
C HIS A 218 -32.96 -13.63 27.28
N TYR A 219 -32.36 -14.51 26.48
CA TYR A 219 -31.70 -15.73 26.97
C TYR A 219 -30.33 -15.45 27.63
N ASP A 220 -29.84 -16.42 28.40
CA ASP A 220 -28.50 -16.38 29.02
C ASP A 220 -27.41 -16.51 27.94
N ARG A 221 -26.90 -15.36 27.48
CA ARG A 221 -25.91 -15.29 26.41
C ARG A 221 -24.60 -16.01 26.76
N PRO A 222 -23.98 -15.82 27.94
CA PRO A 222 -22.78 -16.57 28.32
C PRO A 222 -22.96 -18.09 28.28
N HIS A 223 -24.07 -18.60 28.82
CA HIS A 223 -24.34 -20.03 28.82
C HIS A 223 -24.52 -20.59 27.40
N ILE A 224 -25.31 -19.90 26.58
CA ILE A 224 -25.55 -20.30 25.19
C ILE A 224 -24.25 -20.24 24.37
N ALA A 225 -23.37 -19.25 24.60
CA ALA A 225 -22.08 -19.15 23.91
C ALA A 225 -21.21 -20.40 24.14
N GLN A 226 -21.13 -20.87 25.39
CA GLN A 226 -20.37 -22.08 25.74
C GLN A 226 -20.96 -23.35 25.08
N LEU A 227 -22.29 -23.43 24.97
CA LEU A 227 -22.95 -24.53 24.29
C LEU A 227 -22.74 -24.48 22.76
N CYS A 228 -22.77 -23.28 22.16
CA CYS A 228 -22.42 -23.08 20.75
C CYS A 228 -20.99 -23.54 20.45
N GLU A 229 -20.02 -23.22 21.32
CA GLU A 229 -18.63 -23.69 21.17
C GLU A 229 -18.55 -25.22 21.23
N LYS A 230 -19.21 -25.86 22.20
CA LYS A 230 -19.27 -27.33 22.31
C LYS A 230 -19.94 -28.00 21.12
N ALA A 231 -20.94 -27.35 20.53
CA ALA A 231 -21.65 -27.82 19.36
C ALA A 231 -20.90 -27.57 18.02
N GLY A 232 -19.72 -26.94 18.06
CA GLY A 232 -18.92 -26.59 16.88
C GLY A 232 -19.39 -25.34 16.13
N LEU A 233 -20.38 -24.61 16.66
CA LEU A 233 -20.93 -23.38 16.09
C LEU A 233 -20.14 -22.16 16.58
N LEU A 234 -18.85 -22.10 16.22
CA LEU A 234 -17.93 -21.09 16.73
C LEU A 234 -18.30 -19.64 16.35
N GLN A 235 -18.89 -19.42 15.17
CA GLN A 235 -19.34 -18.08 14.76
C GLN A 235 -20.40 -17.54 15.74
N ARG A 236 -21.38 -18.37 16.10
CA ARG A 236 -22.43 -18.01 17.08
C ARG A 236 -21.88 -17.83 18.49
N ALA A 237 -20.93 -18.69 18.89
CA ALA A 237 -20.24 -18.53 20.17
C ALA A 237 -19.56 -17.15 20.27
N LEU A 238 -18.83 -16.74 19.22
CA LEU A 238 -18.16 -15.44 19.15
C LEU A 238 -19.12 -14.23 19.15
N GLU A 239 -20.32 -14.36 18.57
CA GLU A 239 -21.34 -13.31 18.63
C GLU A 239 -21.92 -13.10 20.04
N HIS A 240 -21.77 -14.08 20.92
CA HIS A 240 -22.34 -14.07 22.27
C HIS A 240 -21.29 -13.90 23.37
N TYR A 241 -20.02 -14.19 23.09
CA TYR A 241 -18.94 -13.89 24.01
C TYR A 241 -18.76 -12.38 24.20
N THR A 242 -18.57 -12.01 25.46
CA THR A 242 -18.31 -10.63 25.90
C THR A 242 -16.95 -10.52 26.60
N ASP A 243 -16.45 -11.61 27.18
CA ASP A 243 -15.12 -11.68 27.78
C ASP A 243 -14.06 -11.91 26.70
N LEU A 244 -13.02 -11.05 26.71
CA LEU A 244 -11.86 -11.15 25.83
C LEU A 244 -11.16 -12.51 25.95
N TYR A 245 -11.15 -13.14 27.13
CA TYR A 245 -10.53 -14.44 27.32
C TYR A 245 -11.19 -15.53 26.47
N ASP A 246 -12.53 -15.58 26.47
CA ASP A 246 -13.28 -16.54 25.67
C ASP A 246 -13.22 -16.23 24.17
N ILE A 247 -13.24 -14.94 23.80
CA ILE A 247 -13.06 -14.50 22.41
C ILE A 247 -11.69 -14.98 21.89
N LYS A 248 -10.60 -14.74 22.62
CA LYS A 248 -9.25 -15.20 22.24
C LYS A 248 -9.18 -16.70 22.06
N ARG A 249 -9.80 -17.48 22.95
CA ARG A 249 -9.84 -18.95 22.85
C ARG A 249 -10.54 -19.41 21.57
N ALA A 250 -11.67 -18.79 21.23
CA ALA A 250 -12.48 -19.20 20.10
C ALA A 250 -11.93 -18.71 18.74
N VAL A 251 -11.47 -17.44 18.64
CA VAL A 251 -10.98 -16.82 17.39
C VAL A 251 -9.77 -17.55 16.78
N VAL A 252 -8.97 -18.22 17.59
CA VAL A 252 -7.79 -19.00 17.16
C VAL A 252 -8.15 -20.13 16.17
N HIS A 253 -9.36 -20.67 16.24
CA HIS A 253 -9.83 -21.79 15.41
C HIS A 253 -10.31 -21.33 14.03
N THR A 254 -9.48 -20.57 13.32
CA THR A 254 -9.81 -19.92 12.04
C THR A 254 -10.28 -20.89 10.95
N HIS A 255 -9.81 -22.14 10.93
CA HIS A 255 -10.23 -23.17 9.99
C HIS A 255 -11.72 -23.54 10.08
N LEU A 256 -12.36 -23.28 11.23
CA LEU A 256 -13.77 -23.53 11.45
C LEU A 256 -14.62 -22.27 11.23
N LEU A 257 -13.98 -21.14 10.94
CA LEU A 257 -14.61 -19.83 10.76
C LEU A 257 -14.58 -19.43 9.29
N ASN A 258 -15.61 -18.73 8.82
CA ASN A 258 -15.58 -18.12 7.51
C ASN A 258 -14.64 -16.89 7.55
N PRO A 259 -13.59 -16.81 6.70
CA PRO A 259 -12.66 -15.69 6.68
C PRO A 259 -13.32 -14.32 6.52
N GLU A 260 -14.30 -14.19 5.61
CA GLU A 260 -14.98 -12.91 5.35
C GLU A 260 -15.81 -12.45 6.55
N TRP A 261 -16.50 -13.39 7.19
CA TRP A 261 -17.26 -13.11 8.40
C TRP A 261 -16.32 -12.69 9.54
N LEU A 262 -15.20 -13.40 9.72
CA LEU A 262 -14.23 -13.09 10.77
C LEU A 262 -13.62 -11.70 10.59
N VAL A 263 -13.28 -11.32 9.35
CA VAL A 263 -12.81 -9.96 9.04
C VAL A 263 -13.87 -8.92 9.45
N ASN A 264 -15.15 -9.14 9.15
CA ASN A 264 -16.22 -8.22 9.54
C ASN A 264 -16.49 -8.19 11.06
N TYR A 265 -16.31 -9.33 11.74
CA TYR A 265 -16.47 -9.44 13.19
C TYR A 265 -15.46 -8.57 13.94
N PHE A 266 -14.20 -8.52 13.49
CA PHE A 266 -13.18 -7.66 14.10
C PHE A 266 -13.56 -6.17 14.06
N GLY A 267 -14.36 -5.72 13.08
CA GLY A 267 -14.88 -4.36 13.06
C GLY A 267 -15.85 -4.00 14.20
N ARG A 268 -16.34 -4.97 14.96
CA ARG A 268 -17.19 -4.75 16.14
C ARG A 268 -16.40 -4.69 17.45
N LEU A 269 -15.15 -5.16 17.45
CA LEU A 269 -14.30 -5.18 18.63
C LEU A 269 -13.66 -3.80 18.85
N SER A 270 -13.27 -3.50 20.09
CA SER A 270 -12.46 -2.32 20.38
C SER A 270 -11.07 -2.44 19.73
N VAL A 271 -10.35 -1.32 19.58
CA VAL A 271 -9.00 -1.30 19.01
C VAL A 271 -8.03 -2.16 19.82
N ASP A 272 -8.12 -2.10 21.16
CA ASP A 272 -7.23 -2.86 22.04
C ASP A 272 -7.56 -4.36 22.01
N ASP A 273 -8.86 -4.72 22.01
CA ASP A 273 -9.30 -6.11 21.89
C ASP A 273 -8.91 -6.71 20.53
N CYS A 274 -9.00 -5.93 19.45
CA CYS A 274 -8.54 -6.34 18.12
C CYS A 274 -7.07 -6.75 18.14
N VAL A 275 -6.18 -5.88 18.62
CA VAL A 275 -4.73 -6.15 18.65
C VAL A 275 -4.42 -7.39 19.49
N GLU A 276 -5.07 -7.52 20.64
CA GLU A 276 -4.93 -8.66 21.54
C GLU A 276 -5.46 -9.98 20.92
N CYS A 277 -6.54 -9.92 20.13
CA CYS A 277 -7.05 -11.08 19.38
C CYS A 277 -6.12 -11.46 18.21
N LEU A 278 -5.61 -10.50 17.45
CA LEU A 278 -4.63 -10.77 16.39
C LEU A 278 -3.35 -11.41 16.95
N LYS A 279 -2.90 -10.94 18.12
CA LYS A 279 -1.77 -11.54 18.85
C LYS A 279 -2.06 -12.99 19.24
N ALA A 280 -3.25 -13.28 19.78
CA ALA A 280 -3.66 -14.64 20.11
C ALA A 280 -3.70 -15.56 18.87
N MET A 281 -4.23 -15.05 17.75
CA MET A 281 -4.25 -15.78 16.46
C MET A 281 -2.84 -16.14 15.99
N LEU A 282 -1.92 -15.16 15.99
CA LEU A 282 -0.53 -15.39 15.57
C LEU A 282 0.21 -16.34 16.53
N GLN A 283 -0.02 -16.22 17.83
CA GLN A 283 0.62 -17.07 18.84
C GLN A 283 0.22 -18.54 18.71
N ALA A 284 -1.03 -18.82 18.33
CA ALA A 284 -1.50 -20.18 18.19
C ALA A 284 -0.99 -20.88 16.92
N ASN A 285 -1.14 -20.24 15.76
CA ASN A 285 -0.60 -20.78 14.50
C ASN A 285 -0.38 -19.67 13.47
N ILE A 286 0.88 -19.22 13.35
CA ILE A 286 1.26 -18.16 12.42
C ILE A 286 0.87 -18.53 10.98
N ARG A 287 1.30 -19.69 10.45
CA ARG A 287 1.12 -20.03 9.03
C ARG A 287 -0.34 -20.10 8.61
N GLN A 288 -1.18 -20.69 9.46
CA GLN A 288 -2.60 -20.86 9.16
C GLN A 288 -3.36 -19.53 9.27
N ASN A 289 -3.05 -18.73 10.28
CA ASN A 289 -3.83 -17.52 10.58
C ASN A 289 -3.32 -16.28 9.83
N LEU A 290 -2.13 -16.36 9.23
CA LEU A 290 -1.45 -15.21 8.64
C LEU A 290 -2.32 -14.45 7.63
N GLN A 291 -2.94 -15.16 6.67
CA GLN A 291 -3.71 -14.51 5.62
C GLN A 291 -4.90 -13.73 6.18
N VAL A 292 -5.63 -14.31 7.13
CA VAL A 292 -6.77 -13.65 7.77
C VAL A 292 -6.32 -12.46 8.61
N VAL A 293 -5.24 -12.63 9.39
CA VAL A 293 -4.64 -11.54 10.19
C VAL A 293 -4.20 -10.38 9.30
N VAL A 294 -3.58 -10.67 8.14
CA VAL A 294 -3.21 -9.64 7.15
C VAL A 294 -4.45 -8.95 6.58
N GLN A 295 -5.50 -9.68 6.21
CA GLN A 295 -6.74 -9.07 5.71
C GLN A 295 -7.41 -8.15 6.75
N ILE A 296 -7.45 -8.56 8.01
CA ILE A 296 -7.96 -7.74 9.11
C ILE A 296 -7.10 -6.49 9.28
N ALA A 297 -5.77 -6.67 9.33
CA ALA A 297 -4.82 -5.58 9.44
C ALA A 297 -4.98 -4.57 8.29
N THR A 298 -5.04 -5.03 7.03
CA THR A 298 -5.25 -4.19 5.85
C THR A 298 -6.59 -3.47 5.85
N LYS A 299 -7.67 -4.08 6.35
CA LYS A 299 -8.98 -3.43 6.36
C LYS A 299 -9.13 -2.37 7.46
N TYR A 300 -8.53 -2.60 8.63
CA TYR A 300 -8.70 -1.76 9.82
C TYR A 300 -7.43 -0.98 10.20
N HIS A 301 -6.42 -0.88 9.31
CA HIS A 301 -5.14 -0.25 9.63
C HIS A 301 -5.26 1.21 10.09
N GLU A 302 -6.21 1.98 9.55
CA GLU A 302 -6.44 3.38 9.93
C GLU A 302 -6.86 3.52 11.40
N GLN A 303 -7.62 2.54 11.93
CA GLN A 303 -8.10 2.54 13.31
C GLN A 303 -7.09 1.92 14.27
N LEU A 304 -6.44 0.83 13.86
CA LEU A 304 -5.48 0.09 14.69
C LEU A 304 -4.12 0.80 14.77
N GLY A 305 -3.77 1.59 13.75
CA GLY A 305 -2.49 2.27 13.61
C GLY A 305 -1.42 1.37 12.99
N THR A 306 -0.81 1.85 11.90
CA THR A 306 0.20 1.11 11.12
C THR A 306 1.39 0.68 11.98
N GLN A 307 1.86 1.53 12.89
CA GLN A 307 3.02 1.25 13.74
C GLN A 307 2.78 0.10 14.72
N LYS A 308 1.61 0.06 15.37
CA LYS A 308 1.24 -1.05 16.28
C LYS A 308 1.17 -2.38 15.52
N LEU A 309 0.67 -2.37 14.28
CA LEU A 309 0.61 -3.56 13.43
C LEU A 309 1.99 -4.02 12.96
N ILE A 310 2.89 -3.09 12.62
CA ILE A 310 4.30 -3.39 12.32
C ILE A 310 4.95 -4.08 13.52
N GLU A 311 4.86 -3.49 14.72
CA GLU A 311 5.42 -4.05 15.95
C GLU A 311 4.84 -5.45 16.26
N LEU A 312 3.54 -5.65 16.02
CA LEU A 312 2.88 -6.94 16.18
C LEU A 312 3.54 -8.00 15.28
N PHE A 313 3.63 -7.78 13.96
CA PHE A 313 4.24 -8.75 13.05
C PHE A 313 5.73 -8.98 13.33
N GLU A 314 6.47 -7.93 13.75
CA GLU A 314 7.88 -8.04 14.14
C GLU A 314 8.08 -8.89 15.39
N SER A 315 7.20 -8.76 16.39
CA SER A 315 7.26 -9.54 17.63
C SER A 315 7.18 -11.06 17.37
N PHE A 316 6.43 -11.46 16.35
CA PHE A 316 6.29 -12.86 15.91
C PHE A 316 7.29 -13.26 14.81
N LYS A 317 8.22 -12.37 14.42
CA LYS A 317 9.18 -12.58 13.33
C LYS A 317 8.54 -12.97 11.99
N SER A 318 7.32 -12.49 11.74
CA SER A 318 6.56 -12.83 10.54
C SER A 318 6.87 -11.86 9.39
N ASN A 319 7.98 -12.10 8.68
CA ASN A 319 8.38 -11.25 7.54
C ASN A 319 7.38 -11.34 6.38
N GLU A 320 6.78 -12.51 6.15
CA GLU A 320 5.74 -12.69 5.11
C GLU A 320 4.48 -11.88 5.43
N GLY A 321 4.03 -11.88 6.70
CA GLY A 321 2.88 -11.08 7.13
C GLY A 321 3.12 -9.60 6.95
N LEU A 322 4.29 -9.13 7.39
CA LEU A 322 4.70 -7.74 7.23
C LEU A 322 4.76 -7.34 5.75
N PHE A 323 5.28 -8.22 4.88
CA PHE A 323 5.33 -7.98 3.44
C PHE A 323 3.93 -7.83 2.83
N TYR A 324 3.02 -8.78 3.07
CA TYR A 324 1.67 -8.70 2.48
C TYR A 324 0.85 -7.52 3.03
N PHE A 325 0.97 -7.25 4.33
CA PHE A 325 0.30 -6.12 4.97
C PHE A 325 0.83 -4.80 4.41
N LEU A 326 2.15 -4.56 4.48
CA LEU A 326 2.73 -3.31 4.01
C LEU A 326 2.61 -3.14 2.50
N GLY A 327 2.63 -4.21 1.71
CA GLY A 327 2.44 -4.13 0.25
C GLY A 327 1.08 -3.56 -0.15
N SER A 328 0.05 -3.77 0.67
CA SER A 328 -1.27 -3.16 0.45
C SER A 328 -1.32 -1.66 0.78
N ILE A 329 -0.40 -1.16 1.60
CA ILE A 329 -0.43 0.21 2.16
C ILE A 329 0.69 1.09 1.57
N VAL A 330 1.82 0.53 1.16
CA VAL A 330 3.06 1.25 0.81
C VAL A 330 2.86 2.24 -0.34
N ASN A 331 1.98 1.93 -1.30
CA ASN A 331 1.70 2.82 -2.44
C ASN A 331 0.92 4.09 -2.03
N PHE A 332 0.24 4.05 -0.89
CA PHE A 332 -0.60 5.15 -0.40
C PHE A 332 0.01 5.87 0.81
N SER A 333 0.89 5.21 1.55
CA SER A 333 1.58 5.79 2.70
C SER A 333 2.74 6.68 2.28
N GLN A 334 2.91 7.81 2.97
CA GLN A 334 4.07 8.70 2.83
C GLN A 334 5.06 8.53 3.99
N GLU A 335 4.83 7.58 4.90
CA GLU A 335 5.67 7.41 6.09
C GLU A 335 6.99 6.71 5.75
N PRO A 336 8.16 7.30 6.07
CA PRO A 336 9.46 6.71 5.74
C PRO A 336 9.69 5.33 6.35
N ASP A 337 9.19 5.09 7.57
CA ASP A 337 9.37 3.81 8.26
C ASP A 337 8.56 2.69 7.59
N VAL A 338 7.37 2.97 7.07
CA VAL A 338 6.56 2.00 6.32
C VAL A 338 7.30 1.52 5.07
N HIS A 339 7.86 2.44 4.29
CA HIS A 339 8.64 2.09 3.10
C HIS A 339 9.92 1.32 3.45
N PHE A 340 10.64 1.75 4.48
CA PHE A 340 11.84 1.06 4.95
C PHE A 340 11.54 -0.36 5.43
N LYS A 341 10.50 -0.54 6.25
CA LYS A 341 10.06 -1.84 6.78
C LYS A 341 9.55 -2.75 5.66
N TYR A 342 8.89 -2.21 4.65
CA TYR A 342 8.47 -2.98 3.48
C TYR A 342 9.67 -3.50 2.67
N ILE A 343 10.67 -2.64 2.41
CA ILE A 343 11.94 -3.04 1.79
C ILE A 343 12.61 -4.16 2.61
N GLN A 344 12.67 -3.99 3.94
CA GLN A 344 13.27 -4.98 4.82
C GLN A 344 12.55 -6.33 4.77
N ALA A 345 11.22 -6.34 4.76
CA ALA A 345 10.44 -7.57 4.66
C ALA A 345 10.58 -8.22 3.27
N ALA A 346 10.49 -7.44 2.19
CA ALA A 346 10.65 -7.93 0.82
C ALA A 346 12.05 -8.55 0.59
N CYS A 347 13.11 -7.96 1.15
CA CYS A 347 14.45 -8.55 1.13
C CYS A 347 14.50 -9.90 1.87
N LYS A 348 13.88 -9.99 3.06
CA LYS A 348 13.88 -11.22 3.88
C LYS A 348 13.01 -12.34 3.28
N THR A 349 11.97 -12.00 2.52
CA THR A 349 11.11 -12.97 1.82
C THR A 349 11.66 -13.37 0.44
N GLY A 350 12.77 -12.76 0.00
CA GLY A 350 13.40 -13.04 -1.30
C GLY A 350 12.69 -12.39 -2.50
N GLN A 351 11.77 -11.44 -2.27
CA GLN A 351 11.01 -10.76 -3.32
C GLN A 351 11.79 -9.57 -3.90
N ILE A 352 12.91 -9.84 -4.56
CA ILE A 352 13.87 -8.81 -5.02
C ILE A 352 13.26 -7.82 -6.02
N LYS A 353 12.36 -8.28 -6.90
CA LYS A 353 11.68 -7.42 -7.89
C LYS A 353 10.87 -6.31 -7.23
N GLU A 354 10.27 -6.59 -6.08
CA GLU A 354 9.47 -5.61 -5.37
C GLU A 354 10.35 -4.60 -4.62
N VAL A 355 11.50 -5.06 -4.11
CA VAL A 355 12.54 -4.17 -3.56
C VAL A 355 13.02 -3.20 -4.65
N GLU A 356 13.32 -3.72 -5.85
CA GLU A 356 13.73 -2.91 -6.99
C GLU A 356 12.66 -1.85 -7.35
N ARG A 357 11.40 -2.28 -7.44
CA ARG A 357 10.27 -1.41 -7.75
C ARG A 357 10.15 -0.25 -6.75
N ILE A 358 10.17 -0.54 -5.45
CA ILE A 358 10.05 0.49 -4.42
C ILE A 358 11.27 1.41 -4.39
N CYS A 359 12.47 0.86 -4.54
CA CYS A 359 13.69 1.67 -4.64
C CYS A 359 13.66 2.63 -5.84
N ARG A 360 12.98 2.26 -6.93
CA ARG A 360 12.83 3.08 -8.15
C ARG A 360 11.67 4.08 -8.08
N GLU A 361 10.52 3.68 -7.55
CA GLU A 361 9.27 4.45 -7.59
C GLU A 361 9.08 5.36 -6.36
N SER A 362 9.51 4.90 -5.18
CA SER A 362 9.27 5.63 -3.94
C SER A 362 10.30 6.75 -3.71
N ASN A 363 9.81 7.86 -3.14
CA ASN A 363 10.61 8.99 -2.65
C ASN A 363 10.48 9.20 -1.14
N CYS A 364 9.74 8.32 -0.44
CA CYS A 364 9.36 8.55 0.96
C CYS A 364 10.34 7.91 1.96
N TYR A 365 11.16 6.95 1.53
CA TYR A 365 12.14 6.31 2.41
C TYR A 365 13.39 7.15 2.62
N ASP A 366 14.07 6.94 3.75
CA ASP A 366 15.40 7.49 4.01
C ASP A 366 16.46 6.76 3.15
N PRO A 367 17.10 7.45 2.18
CA PRO A 367 18.06 6.84 1.27
C PRO A 367 19.30 6.28 1.98
N GLU A 368 19.76 6.92 3.05
CA GLU A 368 20.98 6.50 3.74
C GLU A 368 20.72 5.24 4.56
N ARG A 369 19.58 5.19 5.25
CA ARG A 369 19.13 4.01 6.00
C ARG A 369 18.93 2.80 5.08
N VAL A 370 18.26 3.00 3.93
CA VAL A 370 18.06 1.93 2.93
C VAL A 370 19.38 1.48 2.31
N LYS A 371 20.27 2.40 1.93
CA LYS A 371 21.62 2.09 1.42
C LYS A 371 22.39 1.19 2.39
N ASN A 372 22.45 1.57 3.66
CA ASN A 372 23.19 0.81 4.68
C ASN A 372 22.58 -0.57 4.89
N PHE A 373 21.24 -0.67 4.94
CA PHE A 373 20.57 -1.97 5.04
C PHE A 373 20.86 -2.87 3.83
N LEU A 374 20.78 -2.36 2.59
CA LEU A 374 21.05 -3.15 1.38
C LEU A 374 22.51 -3.62 1.29
N LYS A 375 23.47 -2.81 1.78
CA LYS A 375 24.88 -3.21 1.93
C LYS A 375 25.04 -4.37 2.91
N GLU A 376 24.32 -4.35 4.03
CA GLU A 376 24.34 -5.45 5.01
C GLU A 376 23.63 -6.71 4.52
N ALA A 377 22.53 -6.55 3.76
CA ALA A 377 21.69 -7.65 3.30
C ALA A 377 22.38 -8.53 2.25
N LYS A 378 23.41 -8.03 1.55
CA LYS A 378 24.21 -8.77 0.55
C LYS A 378 23.34 -9.59 -0.42
N LEU A 379 22.38 -8.93 -1.04
CA LEU A 379 21.47 -9.55 -2.00
C LEU A 379 22.24 -10.18 -3.17
N THR A 380 21.71 -11.25 -3.75
CA THR A 380 22.31 -11.89 -4.94
C THR A 380 22.30 -10.94 -6.14
N ASP A 381 21.23 -10.14 -6.26
CA ASP A 381 21.12 -9.07 -7.24
C ASP A 381 21.33 -7.72 -6.55
N GLN A 382 22.34 -6.98 -6.99
CA GLN A 382 22.72 -5.69 -6.44
C GLN A 382 21.98 -4.52 -7.11
N LEU A 383 21.13 -4.78 -8.11
CA LEU A 383 20.37 -3.75 -8.82
C LEU A 383 19.58 -2.82 -7.88
N PRO A 384 18.91 -3.28 -6.81
CA PRO A 384 18.22 -2.37 -5.89
C PRO A 384 19.17 -1.40 -5.18
N LEU A 385 20.38 -1.85 -4.80
CA LEU A 385 21.40 -0.99 -4.20
C LEU A 385 21.91 0.03 -5.22
N ILE A 386 22.13 -0.41 -6.46
CA ILE A 386 22.59 0.44 -7.55
C ILE A 386 21.57 1.56 -7.81
N ILE A 387 20.27 1.24 -7.87
CA ILE A 387 19.20 2.22 -8.10
C ILE A 387 19.18 3.28 -6.99
N VAL A 388 19.23 2.88 -5.72
CA VAL A 388 19.23 3.84 -4.59
C VAL A 388 20.46 4.75 -4.68
N CYS A 389 21.64 4.18 -4.93
CA CYS A 389 22.86 4.97 -5.02
C CYS A 389 22.89 5.91 -6.23
N ASP A 390 22.37 5.50 -7.39
CA ASP A 390 22.28 6.34 -8.59
C ASP A 390 21.32 7.51 -8.40
N ARG A 391 20.11 7.24 -7.88
CA ARG A 391 19.06 8.25 -7.68
C ARG A 391 19.45 9.33 -6.68
N PHE A 392 20.13 8.95 -5.59
CA PHE A 392 20.51 9.87 -4.50
C PHE A 392 21.98 10.29 -4.55
N ASN A 393 22.67 10.07 -5.68
CA ASN A 393 24.05 10.52 -5.93
C ASN A 393 25.10 9.92 -4.96
N PHE A 394 24.87 8.72 -4.43
CA PHE A 394 25.83 7.93 -3.64
C PHE A 394 26.68 6.98 -4.51
N VAL A 395 26.96 7.36 -5.76
CA VAL A 395 27.68 6.51 -6.74
C VAL A 395 29.10 6.19 -6.27
N HIS A 396 29.78 7.15 -5.64
CA HIS A 396 31.12 6.91 -5.10
C HIS A 396 31.12 5.81 -4.02
N ASP A 397 30.21 5.91 -3.04
CA ASP A 397 30.01 4.90 -1.98
C ASP A 397 29.63 3.52 -2.51
N LEU A 398 28.90 3.47 -3.64
CA LEU A 398 28.52 2.24 -4.32
C LEU A 398 29.76 1.56 -4.90
N VAL A 399 30.60 2.30 -5.63
CA VAL A 399 31.83 1.78 -6.24
C VAL A 399 32.78 1.23 -5.19
N LEU A 400 33.00 1.99 -4.10
CA LEU A 400 33.81 1.54 -2.96
C LEU A 400 33.31 0.20 -2.41
N TYR A 401 31.99 0.05 -2.26
CA TYR A 401 31.38 -1.17 -1.73
C TYR A 401 31.45 -2.34 -2.72
N LEU A 402 31.09 -2.13 -3.98
CA LEU A 402 31.10 -3.19 -5.00
C LEU A 402 32.53 -3.70 -5.25
N TYR A 403 33.52 -2.81 -5.30
CA TYR A 403 34.91 -3.18 -5.47
C TYR A 403 35.43 -4.01 -4.28
N ARG A 404 35.19 -3.56 -3.03
CA ARG A 404 35.60 -4.29 -1.81
C ARG A 404 34.99 -5.69 -1.71
N ASN A 405 33.85 -5.93 -2.35
CA ASN A 405 33.19 -7.25 -2.38
C ASN A 405 33.50 -8.05 -3.67
N ASN A 406 34.46 -7.61 -4.49
CA ASN A 406 34.85 -8.24 -5.76
C ASN A 406 33.73 -8.32 -6.81
N LEU A 407 32.81 -7.36 -6.83
CA LEU A 407 31.66 -7.31 -7.74
C LEU A 407 31.91 -6.36 -8.93
N MET A 408 33.02 -6.54 -9.65
CA MET A 408 33.39 -5.69 -10.79
C MET A 408 32.40 -5.79 -11.96
N GLU A 409 31.86 -6.98 -12.22
CA GLU A 409 30.85 -7.20 -13.28
C GLU A 409 29.61 -6.31 -13.08
N ASN A 410 29.20 -6.09 -11.83
CA ASN A 410 28.05 -5.24 -11.53
C ASN A 410 28.34 -3.75 -11.77
N ILE A 411 29.60 -3.33 -11.59
CA ILE A 411 30.04 -1.96 -11.91
C ILE A 411 30.01 -1.78 -13.44
N GLU A 412 30.48 -2.76 -14.20
CA GLU A 412 30.42 -2.74 -15.67
C GLU A 412 28.97 -2.69 -16.17
N ILE A 413 28.09 -3.55 -15.66
CA ILE A 413 26.67 -3.57 -16.02
C ILE A 413 26.00 -2.23 -15.68
N TYR A 414 26.32 -1.64 -14.53
CA TYR A 414 25.77 -0.35 -14.13
C TYR A 414 26.08 0.76 -15.15
N VAL A 415 27.34 0.88 -15.54
CA VAL A 415 27.74 1.94 -16.49
C VAL A 415 27.31 1.60 -17.92
N GLN A 416 27.28 0.33 -18.32
CA GLN A 416 26.89 -0.05 -19.67
C GLN A 416 25.37 0.02 -19.90
N GLN A 417 24.56 -0.47 -18.97
CA GLN A 417 23.13 -0.70 -19.19
C GLN A 417 22.22 0.26 -18.43
N ILE A 418 22.65 0.77 -17.27
CA ILE A 418 21.78 1.58 -16.39
C ILE A 418 22.01 3.06 -16.64
N ASN A 419 23.25 3.54 -16.45
CA ASN A 419 23.55 4.96 -16.58
C ASN A 419 24.99 5.22 -17.07
N PRO A 420 25.21 5.27 -18.40
CA PRO A 420 26.51 5.58 -18.98
C PRO A 420 27.05 6.96 -18.57
N GLY A 421 26.16 7.92 -18.31
CA GLY A 421 26.54 9.28 -17.91
C GLY A 421 27.29 9.35 -16.58
N ARG A 422 27.21 8.32 -15.74
CA ARG A 422 27.91 8.25 -14.44
C ARG A 422 29.32 7.68 -14.54
N LEU A 423 29.78 7.28 -15.72
CA LEU A 423 31.15 6.79 -15.94
C LEU A 423 32.23 7.68 -15.30
N PRO A 424 32.20 9.03 -15.41
CA PRO A 424 33.23 9.90 -14.79
C PRO A 424 33.40 9.67 -13.29
N VAL A 425 32.28 9.65 -12.55
CA VAL A 425 32.27 9.46 -11.09
C VAL A 425 32.68 8.04 -10.71
N VAL A 426 32.29 7.05 -11.53
CA VAL A 426 32.66 5.65 -11.31
C VAL A 426 34.16 5.44 -11.49
N VAL A 427 34.74 5.99 -12.57
CA VAL A 427 36.19 5.94 -12.81
C VAL A 427 36.93 6.65 -11.68
N GLY A 428 36.45 7.81 -11.24
CA GLY A 428 36.99 8.49 -10.07
C GLY A 428 36.99 7.60 -8.83
N GLY A 429 35.86 6.96 -8.53
CA GLY A 429 35.76 6.01 -7.41
C GLY A 429 36.71 4.81 -7.55
N LEU A 430 36.87 4.24 -8.74
CA LEU A 430 37.77 3.10 -8.97
C LEU A 430 39.24 3.50 -8.78
N LEU A 431 39.62 4.71 -9.18
CA LEU A 431 40.96 5.25 -8.96
C LEU A 431 41.25 5.46 -7.47
N ASP A 432 40.26 5.84 -6.67
CA ASP A 432 40.43 6.01 -5.21
C ASP A 432 40.62 4.68 -4.45
N VAL A 433 40.32 3.53 -5.09
CA VAL A 433 40.53 2.18 -4.52
C VAL A 433 41.71 1.46 -5.17
N ASP A 434 42.59 2.19 -5.87
CA ASP A 434 43.77 1.65 -6.53
C ASP A 434 43.44 0.48 -7.49
N CYS A 435 42.30 0.57 -8.20
CA CYS A 435 41.93 -0.43 -9.20
C CYS A 435 42.99 -0.49 -10.33
N SER A 436 43.18 -1.69 -10.91
CA SER A 436 44.10 -1.89 -12.03
C SER A 436 43.76 -1.00 -13.22
N GLU A 437 44.76 -0.31 -13.74
CA GLU A 437 44.59 0.59 -14.88
C GLU A 437 43.99 -0.11 -16.11
N ASP A 438 44.37 -1.37 -16.34
CA ASP A 438 43.83 -2.17 -17.44
C ASP A 438 42.32 -2.39 -17.30
N SER A 439 41.83 -2.62 -16.08
CA SER A 439 40.38 -2.77 -15.83
C SER A 439 39.63 -1.47 -16.08
N ILE A 440 40.20 -0.34 -15.68
CA ILE A 440 39.62 0.99 -15.94
C ILE A 440 39.60 1.27 -17.45
N LYS A 441 40.69 0.96 -18.17
CA LYS A 441 40.77 1.10 -19.63
C LYS A 441 39.72 0.24 -20.34
N GLN A 442 39.58 -1.03 -19.94
CA GLN A 442 38.56 -1.94 -20.48
C GLN A 442 37.14 -1.43 -20.20
N LEU A 443 36.88 -0.94 -18.98
CA LEU A 443 35.58 -0.35 -18.63
C LEU A 443 35.25 0.83 -19.55
N ILE A 444 36.17 1.79 -19.72
CA ILE A 444 35.97 2.96 -20.58
C ILE A 444 35.74 2.54 -22.05
N LEU A 445 36.50 1.56 -22.56
CA LEU A 445 36.32 1.03 -23.92
C LEU A 445 34.98 0.30 -24.11
N SER A 446 34.50 -0.38 -23.06
CA SER A 446 33.27 -1.16 -23.11
C SER A 446 32.01 -0.30 -23.16
N VAL A 447 32.09 0.94 -22.65
CA VAL A 447 30.94 1.85 -22.57
C VAL A 447 30.74 2.56 -23.90
N ARG A 448 29.70 2.14 -24.63
CA ARG A 448 29.28 2.77 -25.90
C ARG A 448 28.28 3.92 -25.74
N GLY A 449 27.84 4.20 -24.50
CA GLY A 449 26.88 5.26 -24.21
C GLY A 449 27.53 6.65 -24.21
N ASN A 450 26.70 7.70 -24.34
CA ASN A 450 27.17 9.08 -24.22
C ASN A 450 27.45 9.43 -22.76
N PHE A 451 28.66 9.90 -22.48
CA PHE A 451 29.06 10.47 -21.20
C PHE A 451 29.88 11.74 -21.43
N ASN A 452 29.93 12.61 -20.43
CA ASN A 452 30.67 13.85 -20.53
C ASN A 452 32.18 13.59 -20.41
N VAL A 453 32.91 13.81 -21.50
CA VAL A 453 34.36 13.61 -21.56
C VAL A 453 35.11 14.60 -20.66
N ASP A 454 34.62 15.85 -20.56
CA ASP A 454 35.25 16.87 -19.71
C ASP A 454 35.19 16.49 -18.23
N GLU A 455 34.05 15.96 -17.78
CA GLU A 455 33.89 15.46 -16.41
C GLU A 455 34.81 14.26 -16.14
N LEU A 456 34.94 13.33 -17.09
CA LEU A 456 35.84 12.18 -16.96
C LEU A 456 37.29 12.66 -16.81
N VAL A 457 37.70 13.60 -17.66
CA VAL A 457 39.06 14.14 -17.66
C VAL A 457 39.35 14.88 -16.36
N GLU A 458 38.42 15.68 -15.85
CA GLU A 458 38.60 16.37 -14.58
C GLU A 458 38.64 15.40 -13.37
N GLU A 459 37.82 14.34 -13.35
CA GLU A 459 37.88 13.33 -12.29
C GLU A 459 39.21 12.56 -12.28
N VAL A 460 39.74 12.20 -13.46
CA VAL A 460 41.05 11.54 -13.57
C VAL A 460 42.20 12.50 -13.26
N LYS A 461 42.07 13.77 -13.67
CA LYS A 461 43.06 14.83 -13.42
C LYS A 461 43.20 15.17 -11.95
N LYS A 462 42.09 15.27 -11.19
CA LYS A 462 42.13 15.47 -9.72
C LYS A 462 43.00 14.43 -9.00
N ARG A 463 43.15 13.25 -9.59
CA ARG A 463 43.91 12.11 -9.06
C ARG A 463 45.28 11.94 -9.72
N ASN A 464 45.71 12.90 -10.54
CA ASN A 464 46.99 12.91 -11.26
C ASN A 464 47.24 11.68 -12.15
N ARG A 465 46.21 11.07 -12.75
CA ARG A 465 46.33 9.88 -13.62
C ARG A 465 45.86 10.11 -15.06
N ILE A 466 45.97 11.35 -15.56
CA ILE A 466 45.39 11.76 -16.86
C ILE A 466 45.95 10.98 -18.06
N GLU A 467 47.19 10.50 -17.99
CA GLU A 467 47.84 9.68 -19.02
C GLU A 467 47.11 8.36 -19.29
N LEU A 468 46.34 7.85 -18.32
CA LEU A 468 45.54 6.63 -18.47
C LEU A 468 44.52 6.74 -19.60
N LEU A 469 44.00 7.95 -19.85
CA LEU A 469 42.98 8.20 -20.87
C LEU A 469 43.57 8.38 -22.28
N LEU A 470 44.89 8.56 -22.41
CA LEU A 470 45.53 8.94 -23.67
C LEU A 470 45.23 7.95 -24.83
N PRO A 471 45.41 6.62 -24.67
CA PRO A 471 45.16 5.68 -25.78
C PRO A 471 43.70 5.71 -26.24
N TRP A 472 42.77 5.92 -25.31
CA TRP A 472 41.34 5.99 -25.62
C TRP A 472 40.99 7.29 -26.34
N LEU A 473 41.52 8.43 -25.88
CA LEU A 473 41.31 9.73 -26.52
C LEU A 473 41.92 9.79 -27.92
N GLU A 474 43.12 9.26 -28.12
CA GLU A 474 43.78 9.19 -29.44
C GLU A 474 42.97 8.35 -30.43
N THR A 475 42.42 7.21 -29.98
CA THR A 475 41.53 6.39 -30.81
C THR A 475 40.29 7.19 -31.23
N ARG A 476 39.68 7.96 -30.32
CA ARG A 476 38.52 8.82 -30.62
C ARG A 476 38.85 9.93 -31.61
N VAL A 477 40.05 10.52 -31.52
CA VAL A 477 40.54 11.51 -32.49
C VAL A 477 40.79 10.85 -33.86
N HIS A 478 41.37 9.65 -33.89
CA HIS A 478 41.60 8.89 -35.12
C HIS A 478 40.30 8.49 -35.82
N ASP A 479 39.26 8.14 -35.04
CA ASP A 479 37.92 7.84 -35.52
C ASP A 479 37.16 9.09 -36.04
N GLY A 480 37.79 10.27 -36.00
CA GLY A 480 37.24 11.50 -36.55
C GLY A 480 36.25 12.23 -35.64
N SER A 481 36.36 12.06 -34.32
CA SER A 481 35.58 12.87 -33.37
C SER A 481 35.88 14.36 -33.57
N THR A 482 34.85 15.20 -33.46
CA THR A 482 34.95 16.67 -33.50
C THR A 482 34.65 17.31 -32.14
N ASP A 483 34.57 16.51 -31.09
CA ASP A 483 34.19 16.95 -29.75
C ASP A 483 35.29 17.79 -29.10
N PRO A 484 35.04 19.08 -28.78
CA PRO A 484 36.03 19.94 -28.16
C PRO A 484 36.62 19.40 -26.86
N GLY A 485 35.84 18.65 -26.07
CA GLY A 485 36.32 18.08 -24.80
C GLY A 485 37.42 17.04 -25.00
N VAL A 486 37.24 16.15 -25.99
CA VAL A 486 38.24 15.13 -26.37
C VAL A 486 39.55 15.80 -26.81
N HIS A 487 39.46 16.76 -27.72
CA HIS A 487 40.63 17.46 -28.26
C HIS A 487 41.34 18.33 -27.21
N THR A 488 40.57 18.97 -26.33
CA THR A 488 41.09 19.75 -25.20
C THR A 488 41.83 18.87 -24.21
N ALA A 489 41.31 17.67 -23.92
CA ALA A 489 41.97 16.70 -23.05
C ALA A 489 43.28 16.19 -23.65
N VAL A 490 43.28 15.82 -24.94
CA VAL A 490 44.48 15.40 -25.67
C VAL A 490 45.52 16.53 -25.73
N ALA A 491 45.09 17.79 -25.91
CA ALA A 491 46.00 18.94 -25.85
C ALA A 491 46.66 19.04 -24.48
N LYS A 492 45.87 19.01 -23.39
CA LYS A 492 46.37 19.04 -22.01
C LYS A 492 47.39 17.92 -21.76
N ILE A 493 47.09 16.69 -22.19
CA ILE A 493 48.01 15.55 -22.01
C ILE A 493 49.30 15.73 -22.83
N ASN A 494 49.23 16.15 -24.10
CA ASN A 494 50.44 16.36 -24.92
C ASN A 494 51.35 17.47 -24.37
N ILE A 495 50.76 18.51 -23.76
CA ILE A 495 51.49 19.57 -23.05
C ILE A 495 52.17 18.99 -21.81
N ASP A 496 51.48 18.15 -21.04
CA ASP A 496 52.01 17.50 -19.85
C ASP A 496 53.16 16.52 -20.17
N SER A 497 53.01 15.72 -21.23
CA SER A 497 53.98 14.70 -21.65
C SER A 497 55.06 15.23 -22.60
N ASN A 498 55.04 16.54 -22.92
CA ASN A 498 55.97 17.23 -23.85
C ASN A 498 56.11 16.55 -25.23
N SER A 499 55.03 15.95 -25.74
CA SER A 499 55.02 15.24 -27.02
C SER A 499 54.57 16.17 -28.14
N ASN A 500 55.50 16.94 -28.71
CA ASN A 500 55.27 17.89 -29.81
C ASN A 500 53.98 18.74 -29.69
N PRO A 501 53.75 19.41 -28.54
CA PRO A 501 52.49 20.11 -28.28
C PRO A 501 52.22 21.24 -29.28
N GLU A 502 53.25 21.95 -29.74
CA GLU A 502 53.11 23.04 -30.71
C GLU A 502 52.49 22.58 -32.04
N LYS A 503 52.91 21.40 -32.54
CA LYS A 503 52.36 20.84 -33.77
C LYS A 503 50.89 20.46 -33.60
N PHE A 504 50.55 19.83 -32.48
CA PHE A 504 49.16 19.47 -32.18
C PHE A 504 48.26 20.71 -32.07
N LEU A 505 48.72 21.76 -31.39
CA LEU A 505 47.94 23.00 -31.23
C LEU A 505 47.73 23.75 -32.55
N ARG A 506 48.65 23.63 -33.51
CA ARG A 506 48.49 24.26 -34.84
C ARG A 506 47.65 23.41 -35.79
N ASP A 507 47.87 22.10 -35.82
CA ASP A 507 47.22 21.21 -36.78
C ASP A 507 45.77 20.88 -36.39
N ASN A 508 45.43 20.95 -35.10
CA ASN A 508 44.13 20.53 -34.60
C ASN A 508 43.08 21.66 -34.59
N ALA A 509 41.98 21.46 -35.32
CA ALA A 509 40.92 22.45 -35.47
C ALA A 509 39.78 22.36 -34.43
N TYR A 510 39.80 21.42 -33.49
CA TYR A 510 38.60 21.10 -32.69
C TYR A 510 38.73 21.36 -31.19
N TYR A 511 39.92 21.64 -30.64
CA TYR A 511 40.06 21.94 -29.20
C TYR A 511 39.51 23.33 -28.82
N ASP A 512 39.16 23.52 -27.55
CA ASP A 512 38.80 24.84 -27.01
C ASP A 512 40.07 25.63 -26.66
N SER A 513 40.38 26.61 -27.49
CA SER A 513 41.55 27.48 -27.35
C SER A 513 41.60 28.25 -26.04
N ARG A 514 40.45 28.64 -25.46
CA ARG A 514 40.44 29.43 -24.22
C ARG A 514 40.78 28.55 -23.02
N VAL A 515 40.26 27.33 -22.99
CA VAL A 515 40.53 26.36 -21.91
C VAL A 515 41.97 25.85 -21.99
N VAL A 516 42.44 25.51 -23.18
CA VAL A 516 43.83 25.06 -23.39
C VAL A 516 44.81 26.20 -23.14
N GLY A 517 44.54 27.40 -23.66
CA GLY A 517 45.39 28.57 -23.45
C GLY A 517 45.60 28.87 -21.97
N LYS A 518 44.51 28.89 -21.19
CA LYS A 518 44.58 29.14 -19.73
C LYS A 518 45.33 28.04 -18.98
N TYR A 519 45.30 26.82 -19.51
CA TYR A 519 46.08 25.71 -18.98
C TYR A 519 47.58 25.86 -19.29
N CYS A 520 47.91 26.33 -20.50
CA CYS A 520 49.28 26.61 -20.93
C CYS A 520 49.90 27.80 -20.17
N GLU A 521 49.14 28.84 -19.81
CA GLU A 521 49.64 30.04 -19.10
C GLU A 521 50.59 29.72 -17.94
N LYS A 522 50.27 28.67 -17.17
CA LYS A 522 51.05 28.26 -15.99
C LYS A 522 52.25 27.35 -16.29
N ARG A 523 52.27 26.72 -17.47
CA ARG A 523 53.28 25.71 -17.85
C ARG A 523 54.25 26.24 -18.87
N ASP A 524 53.71 26.76 -19.98
CA ASP A 524 54.46 27.36 -21.08
C ASP A 524 53.64 28.51 -21.70
N PRO A 525 53.99 29.76 -21.37
CA PRO A 525 53.36 30.94 -21.93
C PRO A 525 53.44 31.01 -23.47
N HIS A 526 54.44 30.40 -24.11
CA HIS A 526 54.55 30.40 -25.58
C HIS A 526 53.49 29.50 -26.24
N LEU A 527 53.24 28.32 -25.66
CA LEU A 527 52.17 27.42 -26.11
C LEU A 527 50.78 28.04 -25.86
N ALA A 528 50.63 28.86 -24.81
CA ALA A 528 49.40 29.60 -24.57
C ALA A 528 49.10 30.57 -25.73
N CYS A 529 50.10 31.33 -26.18
CA CYS A 529 49.95 32.22 -27.33
C CYS A 529 49.50 31.48 -28.59
N VAL A 530 50.09 30.30 -28.89
CA VAL A 530 49.71 29.48 -30.05
C VAL A 530 48.25 29.00 -29.95
N ALA A 531 47.82 28.58 -28.76
CA ALA A 531 46.44 28.14 -28.53
C ALA A 531 45.44 29.28 -28.72
N TYR A 532 45.72 30.47 -28.16
CA TYR A 532 44.86 31.65 -28.28
C TYR A 532 44.83 32.23 -29.69
N GLU A 533 45.96 32.25 -30.41
CA GLU A 533 46.07 32.71 -31.79
C GLU A 533 45.10 31.94 -32.70
N ARG A 534 45.04 30.61 -32.55
CA ARG A 534 44.11 29.75 -33.31
C ARG A 534 42.64 29.98 -32.94
N GLY A 535 42.37 30.37 -31.69
CA GLY A 535 41.01 30.57 -31.18
C GLY A 535 40.42 31.96 -31.41
N GLY A 536 41.20 32.92 -31.93
CA GLY A 536 40.79 34.32 -31.98
C GLY A 536 40.48 34.90 -30.60
N CYS A 537 41.20 34.44 -29.57
CA CYS A 537 41.09 34.92 -28.19
C CYS A 537 42.08 36.08 -27.97
N ASP A 538 41.84 37.17 -28.69
CA ASP A 538 42.80 38.24 -28.90
C ASP A 538 43.18 38.96 -27.58
N MET A 539 42.22 39.15 -26.68
CA MET A 539 42.44 39.82 -25.39
C MET A 539 43.21 38.94 -24.39
N GLU A 540 42.90 37.65 -24.34
CA GLU A 540 43.61 36.71 -23.48
C GLU A 540 45.07 36.55 -23.91
N LEU A 541 45.33 36.49 -25.23
CA LEU A 541 46.70 36.45 -25.76
C LEU A 541 47.50 37.69 -25.34
N VAL A 542 46.92 38.88 -25.50
CA VAL A 542 47.54 40.15 -25.09
C VAL A 542 47.85 40.14 -23.60
N ASN A 543 46.92 39.71 -22.75
CA ASN A 543 47.15 39.66 -21.31
C ASN A 543 48.30 38.71 -20.94
N VAL A 544 48.35 37.52 -21.53
CA VAL A 544 49.40 36.53 -21.25
C VAL A 544 50.77 37.03 -21.72
N CYS A 545 50.82 37.67 -22.89
CA CYS A 545 52.04 38.28 -23.39
C CYS A 545 52.54 39.41 -22.47
N ASN A 546 51.64 40.27 -22.02
CA ASN A 546 51.95 41.38 -21.13
C ASN A 546 52.45 40.90 -19.76
N GLU A 547 51.80 39.91 -19.16
CA GLU A 547 52.20 39.35 -17.86
C GLU A 547 53.56 38.61 -17.93
N ASN A 548 53.84 37.93 -19.04
CA ASN A 548 55.06 37.12 -19.20
C ASN A 548 56.17 37.82 -20.02
N SER A 549 56.01 39.11 -20.33
CA SER A 549 56.95 39.90 -21.15
C SER A 549 57.23 39.32 -22.55
N LEU A 550 56.26 38.63 -23.15
CA LEU A 550 56.35 38.03 -24.49
C LEU A 550 56.00 39.03 -25.62
N PHE A 551 56.50 40.26 -25.50
CA PHE A 551 56.18 41.37 -26.42
C PHE A 551 56.55 41.10 -27.88
N LYS A 552 57.53 40.21 -28.15
CA LYS A 552 57.88 39.78 -29.51
C LYS A 552 56.77 38.97 -30.18
N SER A 553 56.17 38.04 -29.44
CA SER A 553 55.06 37.22 -29.94
C SER A 553 53.80 38.05 -30.08
N GLU A 554 53.53 38.94 -29.12
CA GLU A 554 52.42 39.89 -29.17
C GLU A 554 52.51 40.81 -30.40
N ALA A 555 53.68 41.40 -30.64
CA ALA A 555 53.92 42.27 -31.78
C ALA A 555 53.66 41.55 -33.12
N ARG A 556 54.17 40.32 -33.28
CA ARG A 556 53.93 39.51 -34.49
C ARG A 556 52.45 39.20 -34.67
N TYR A 557 51.75 38.88 -33.59
CA TYR A 557 50.32 38.55 -33.63
C TYR A 557 49.47 39.77 -34.03
N LEU A 558 49.71 40.93 -33.42
CA LEU A 558 48.98 42.18 -33.71
C LEU A 558 49.09 42.59 -35.18
N VAL A 559 50.30 42.48 -35.75
CA VAL A 559 50.58 42.82 -37.14
C VAL A 559 49.83 41.87 -38.09
N ARG A 560 49.85 40.56 -37.82
CA ARG A 560 49.14 39.54 -38.64
C ARG A 560 47.63 39.59 -38.52
N ARG A 561 47.09 39.92 -37.33
CA ARG A 561 45.65 39.92 -37.06
C ARG A 561 44.90 41.03 -37.79
N LYS A 562 45.57 42.14 -38.10
CA LYS A 562 45.04 43.30 -38.86
C LYS A 562 43.74 43.89 -38.26
N ASP A 563 43.48 43.74 -36.97
CA ASP A 563 42.25 44.23 -36.31
C ASP A 563 42.46 45.63 -35.70
N PRO A 564 41.79 46.68 -36.21
CA PRO A 564 41.91 48.04 -35.68
C PRO A 564 41.48 48.18 -34.21
N THR A 565 40.50 47.39 -33.75
CA THR A 565 39.95 47.50 -32.39
C THR A 565 40.92 46.95 -31.34
N LEU A 566 41.64 45.89 -31.70
CA LEU A 566 42.70 45.32 -30.88
C LEU A 566 43.87 46.31 -30.74
N TRP A 567 44.27 46.93 -31.84
CA TRP A 567 45.27 47.98 -31.85
C TRP A 567 44.90 49.18 -30.96
N GLU A 568 43.65 49.64 -31.01
CA GLU A 568 43.17 50.74 -30.16
C GLU A 568 43.28 50.38 -28.67
N ASN A 569 42.89 49.17 -28.29
CA ASN A 569 42.95 48.71 -26.90
C ASN A 569 44.38 48.62 -26.37
N VAL A 570 45.30 48.10 -27.18
CA VAL A 570 46.67 47.86 -26.76
C VAL A 570 47.50 49.17 -26.77
N LEU A 571 47.17 50.11 -27.66
CA LEU A 571 47.84 51.42 -27.75
C LEU A 571 47.25 52.51 -26.84
N ARG A 572 46.30 52.18 -25.93
CA ARG A 572 45.75 53.14 -24.96
C ARG A 572 46.84 53.75 -24.07
N GLU A 573 46.67 55.02 -23.71
CA GLU A 573 47.63 55.74 -22.87
C GLU A 573 47.76 55.14 -21.46
N ASP A 574 46.67 54.57 -20.95
CA ASP A 574 46.61 53.92 -19.64
C ASP A 574 47.31 52.55 -19.60
N ASN A 575 47.74 52.00 -20.74
CA ASN A 575 48.41 50.71 -20.79
C ASN A 575 49.89 50.84 -20.39
N GLN A 576 50.25 50.27 -19.24
CA GLN A 576 51.62 50.26 -18.71
C GLN A 576 52.64 49.52 -19.61
N TYR A 577 52.17 48.61 -20.48
CA TYR A 577 53.01 47.81 -21.36
C TYR A 577 53.13 48.38 -22.79
N ARG A 578 52.52 49.55 -23.03
CA ARG A 578 52.49 50.23 -24.34
C ARG A 578 53.87 50.44 -24.95
N ARG A 579 54.85 50.93 -24.16
CA ARG A 579 56.21 51.23 -24.65
C ARG A 579 56.99 49.97 -25.07
N PRO A 580 57.17 48.95 -24.21
CA PRO A 580 57.85 47.71 -24.60
C PRO A 580 57.26 47.04 -25.84
N LEU A 581 55.94 47.09 -26.00
CA LEU A 581 55.28 46.54 -27.17
C LEU A 581 55.60 47.33 -28.44
N ILE A 582 55.48 48.67 -28.41
CA ILE A 582 55.81 49.53 -29.56
C ILE A 582 57.24 49.28 -30.02
N ASP A 583 58.19 49.18 -29.08
CA ASP A 583 59.59 48.89 -29.39
C ASP A 583 59.73 47.55 -30.14
N GLN A 584 59.01 46.50 -29.72
CA GLN A 584 59.06 45.20 -30.38
C GLN A 584 58.30 45.15 -31.72
N VAL A 585 57.24 45.92 -31.89
CA VAL A 585 56.57 46.11 -33.19
C VAL A 585 57.56 46.71 -34.20
N ILE A 586 58.24 47.79 -33.80
CA ILE A 586 59.23 48.50 -34.62
C ILE A 586 60.50 47.66 -34.85
N GLN A 587 60.96 46.89 -33.87
CA GLN A 587 62.22 46.14 -33.99
C GLN A 587 62.09 44.74 -34.60
N THR A 588 60.99 44.03 -34.34
CA THR A 588 60.89 42.60 -34.65
C THR A 588 59.81 42.31 -35.69
N ALA A 589 58.55 42.68 -35.42
CA ALA A 589 57.42 42.26 -36.27
C ALA A 589 57.50 42.85 -37.69
N LEU A 590 57.84 44.14 -37.81
CA LEU A 590 57.88 44.83 -39.10
C LEU A 590 59.11 44.51 -39.95
N ALA A 591 60.19 44.00 -39.34
CA ALA A 591 61.35 43.51 -40.08
C ALA A 591 61.07 42.16 -40.76
N GLU A 592 60.11 41.39 -40.23
CA GLU A 592 59.75 40.05 -40.71
C GLU A 592 58.57 40.07 -41.69
N THR A 593 57.72 41.10 -41.65
CA THR A 593 56.56 41.26 -42.52
C THR A 593 56.95 41.73 -43.92
N GLN A 594 56.41 41.08 -44.95
CA GLN A 594 56.50 41.47 -46.35
C GLN A 594 55.14 41.86 -46.96
N ASP A 595 54.06 41.86 -46.16
CA ASP A 595 52.71 42.17 -46.61
C ASP A 595 52.43 43.69 -46.49
N PRO A 596 52.14 44.41 -47.60
CA PRO A 596 51.80 45.83 -47.58
C PRO A 596 50.58 46.17 -46.72
N GLU A 597 49.63 45.24 -46.58
CA GLU A 597 48.40 45.48 -45.84
C GLU A 597 48.63 45.48 -44.33
N GLU A 598 49.49 44.58 -43.82
CA GLU A 598 49.89 44.52 -42.41
C GLU A 598 50.54 45.85 -41.96
N ILE A 599 51.40 46.40 -42.82
CA ILE A 599 52.06 47.69 -42.59
C ILE A 599 51.06 48.84 -42.60
N SER A 600 50.16 48.87 -43.58
CA SER A 600 49.14 49.92 -43.71
C SER A 600 48.22 50.00 -42.49
N VAL A 601 47.74 48.84 -42.01
CA VAL A 601 46.89 48.78 -40.81
C VAL A 601 47.66 49.21 -39.56
N THR A 602 48.92 48.78 -39.41
CA THR A 602 49.77 49.18 -38.29
C THR A 602 50.04 50.69 -38.29
N VAL A 603 50.37 51.28 -39.44
CA VAL A 603 50.56 52.73 -39.60
C VAL A 603 49.29 53.50 -39.23
N LYS A 604 48.13 53.04 -39.72
CA LYS A 604 46.83 53.66 -39.42
C LYS A 604 46.47 53.58 -37.94
N ALA A 605 46.79 52.47 -37.27
CA ALA A 605 46.62 52.32 -35.83
C ALA A 605 47.46 53.34 -35.04
N PHE A 606 48.74 53.50 -35.38
CA PHE A 606 49.62 54.48 -34.73
C PHE A 606 49.18 55.92 -34.96
N MET A 607 48.68 56.25 -36.16
CA MET A 607 48.08 57.56 -36.45
C MET A 607 46.83 57.81 -35.60
N THR A 608 45.96 56.80 -35.44
CA THR A 608 44.71 56.93 -34.67
C THR A 608 44.98 57.05 -33.17
N ALA A 609 46.04 56.40 -32.69
CA ALA A 609 46.48 56.46 -31.28
C ALA A 609 47.30 57.71 -30.93
N ASP A 610 47.43 58.68 -31.84
CA ASP A 610 48.17 59.95 -31.70
C ASP A 610 49.63 59.75 -31.21
N LEU A 611 50.35 58.82 -31.84
CA LEU A 611 51.75 58.49 -31.54
C LEU A 611 52.72 58.96 -32.63
N PRO A 612 52.93 60.27 -32.82
CA PRO A 612 53.65 60.77 -33.98
C PRO A 612 55.15 60.45 -33.95
N ASN A 613 55.81 60.47 -32.78
CA ASN A 613 57.24 60.17 -32.68
C ASN A 613 57.54 58.69 -32.98
N ASN A 614 56.74 57.78 -32.42
CA ASN A 614 56.87 56.35 -32.68
C ASN A 614 56.47 55.99 -34.11
N LEU A 615 55.53 56.73 -34.71
CA LEU A 615 55.17 56.58 -36.12
C LEU A 615 56.31 56.99 -37.05
N ILE A 616 57.06 58.04 -36.71
CA ILE A 616 58.27 58.44 -37.45
C ILE A 616 59.32 57.32 -37.38
N GLU A 617 59.63 56.80 -36.19
CA GLU A 617 60.59 55.70 -36.03
C GLU A 617 60.16 54.43 -36.79
N LEU A 618 58.86 54.12 -36.78
CA LEU A 618 58.28 53.01 -37.51
C LEU A 618 58.45 53.19 -39.03
N LEU A 619 58.09 54.36 -39.55
CA LEU A 619 58.17 54.67 -40.97
C LEU A 619 59.62 54.81 -41.46
N GLU A 620 60.54 55.34 -40.64
CA GLU A 620 61.98 55.33 -40.92
C GLU A 620 62.47 53.91 -41.18
N LYS A 621 62.17 52.96 -40.29
CA LYS A 621 62.59 51.57 -40.50
C LYS A 621 61.97 50.92 -41.72
N ILE A 622 60.70 51.18 -42.01
CA ILE A 622 60.02 50.57 -43.16
C ILE A 622 60.52 51.16 -44.48
N VAL A 623 60.72 52.48 -44.55
CA VAL A 623 61.03 53.18 -45.80
C VAL A 623 62.55 53.23 -46.06
N ILE A 624 63.36 53.34 -45.01
CA ILE A 624 64.82 53.49 -45.12
C ILE A 624 65.52 52.12 -45.01
N ASP A 625 65.13 51.28 -44.05
CA ASP A 625 65.83 50.01 -43.78
C ASP A 625 65.26 48.82 -44.59
N ASN A 626 63.97 48.83 -44.96
CA ASN A 626 63.33 47.73 -45.67
C ASN A 626 63.19 48.01 -47.18
N SER A 627 64.00 47.32 -47.99
CA SER A 627 64.11 47.55 -49.44
C SER A 627 62.84 47.30 -50.24
N VAL A 628 61.85 46.59 -49.68
CA VAL A 628 60.59 46.27 -50.38
C VAL A 628 59.61 47.44 -50.37
N PHE A 629 59.68 48.29 -49.33
CA PHE A 629 58.72 49.39 -49.11
C PHE A 629 59.32 50.77 -49.31
N SER A 630 60.62 50.85 -49.61
CA SER A 630 61.32 52.10 -49.89
C SER A 630 60.74 52.86 -51.07
N GLU A 631 60.15 52.20 -52.07
CA GLU A 631 59.57 52.85 -53.26
C GLU A 631 58.08 53.25 -53.11
N HIS A 632 57.44 52.95 -51.97
CA HIS A 632 56.03 53.25 -51.78
C HIS A 632 55.78 54.75 -51.51
N ARG A 633 55.38 55.48 -52.56
CA ARG A 633 55.03 56.92 -52.54
C ARG A 633 54.15 57.33 -51.36
N ASN A 634 53.11 56.56 -51.05
CA ASN A 634 52.20 56.87 -49.95
C ASN A 634 52.87 56.82 -48.57
N LEU A 635 53.79 55.88 -48.33
CA LEU A 635 54.50 55.77 -47.05
C LEU A 635 55.55 56.88 -46.91
N GLN A 636 56.26 57.23 -48.00
CA GLN A 636 57.18 58.37 -48.01
C GLN A 636 56.44 59.69 -47.74
N ASN A 637 55.29 59.90 -48.38
CA ASN A 637 54.43 61.06 -48.12
C ASN A 637 54.04 61.12 -46.64
N LEU A 638 53.61 60.00 -46.08
CA LEU A 638 53.12 59.92 -44.71
C LEU A 638 54.25 60.16 -43.69
N LEU A 639 55.48 59.70 -43.96
CA LEU A 639 56.67 59.98 -43.14
C LEU A 639 56.97 61.49 -43.09
N ILE A 640 57.05 62.14 -44.25
CA ILE A 640 57.35 63.58 -44.33
C ILE A 640 56.22 64.41 -43.69
N LEU A 641 54.96 64.08 -43.96
CA LEU A 641 53.81 64.78 -43.40
C LEU A 641 53.72 64.62 -41.87
N THR A 642 54.07 63.46 -41.33
CA THR A 642 54.11 63.22 -39.88
C THR A 642 55.27 64.00 -39.25
N ALA A 643 56.44 64.02 -39.89
CA ALA A 643 57.60 64.79 -39.44
C ALA A 643 57.34 66.30 -39.40
N ILE A 644 56.70 66.88 -40.43
CA ILE A 644 56.31 68.31 -40.45
C ILE A 644 55.45 68.68 -39.23
N LYS A 645 54.55 67.78 -38.81
CA LYS A 645 53.67 68.02 -37.67
C LYS A 645 54.34 67.83 -36.32
N ALA A 646 55.27 66.87 -36.18
CA ALA A 646 55.76 66.43 -34.87
C ALA A 646 57.26 66.63 -34.62
N ASP A 647 58.12 66.51 -35.63
CA ASP A 647 59.56 66.72 -35.52
C ASP A 647 60.10 67.42 -36.77
N ARG A 648 60.02 68.74 -36.76
CA ARG A 648 60.41 69.63 -37.86
C ARG A 648 61.90 69.52 -38.24
N THR A 649 62.75 69.06 -37.32
CA THR A 649 64.21 69.02 -37.53
C THR A 649 64.65 67.94 -38.51
N ARG A 650 63.85 66.87 -38.68
CA ARG A 650 64.18 65.73 -39.55
C ARG A 650 63.63 65.87 -40.98
N VAL A 651 62.74 66.83 -41.22
CA VAL A 651 62.03 67.01 -42.50
C VAL A 651 63.02 67.22 -43.65
N MET A 652 64.02 68.08 -43.48
CA MET A 652 65.08 68.30 -44.49
C MET A 652 65.87 67.03 -44.81
N ASP A 653 66.17 66.20 -43.82
CA ASP A 653 66.95 64.97 -44.04
C ASP A 653 66.11 63.95 -44.83
N TYR A 654 64.80 63.85 -44.58
CA TYR A 654 63.91 63.00 -45.38
C TYR A 654 63.73 63.48 -46.82
N ILE A 655 63.59 64.79 -47.03
CA ILE A 655 63.50 65.40 -48.37
C ILE A 655 64.72 65.05 -49.23
N ASN A 656 65.91 65.02 -48.60
CA ASN A 656 67.17 64.71 -49.28
C ASN A 656 67.37 63.20 -49.52
N ARG A 657 66.78 62.33 -48.70
CA ARG A 657 66.99 60.87 -48.75
C ARG A 657 65.91 60.12 -49.52
N LEU A 658 64.71 60.66 -49.65
CA LEU A 658 63.56 60.03 -50.30
C LEU A 658 63.38 60.57 -51.72
N GLU A 659 63.00 59.73 -52.69
CA GLU A 659 62.92 60.15 -54.10
C GLU A 659 61.51 60.05 -54.71
N ASN A 660 60.58 59.35 -54.07
CA ASN A 660 59.29 58.93 -54.66
C ASN A 660 58.05 59.60 -54.02
N TYR A 661 58.22 60.69 -53.27
CA TYR A 661 57.13 61.42 -52.61
C TYR A 661 56.47 62.48 -53.51
N ASP A 662 55.29 62.97 -53.13
CA ASP A 662 54.56 64.06 -53.82
C ASP A 662 55.09 65.43 -53.35
N ALA A 663 56.15 65.89 -53.99
CA ALA A 663 56.77 67.17 -53.67
C ALA A 663 55.81 68.38 -53.72
N PRO A 664 54.93 68.54 -54.75
CA PRO A 664 53.95 69.62 -54.77
C PRO A 664 53.00 69.66 -53.56
N ASP A 665 52.47 68.50 -53.15
CA ASP A 665 51.54 68.43 -52.04
C ASP A 665 52.25 68.66 -50.69
N ILE A 666 53.45 68.09 -50.52
CA ILE A 666 54.28 68.29 -49.33
C ILE A 666 54.70 69.76 -49.18
N ALA A 667 55.12 70.42 -50.25
CA ALA A 667 55.52 71.83 -50.23
C ALA A 667 54.37 72.75 -49.77
N ASN A 668 53.15 72.53 -50.28
CA ASN A 668 51.96 73.29 -49.85
C ASN A 668 51.66 73.12 -48.35
N ILE A 669 51.84 71.90 -47.82
CA ILE A 669 51.62 71.59 -46.41
C ILE A 669 52.75 72.13 -45.53
N ALA A 670 54.01 72.11 -46.00
CA ALA A 670 55.16 72.69 -45.33
C ALA A 670 55.04 74.22 -45.19
N ILE A 671 54.63 74.92 -46.27
CA ILE A 671 54.32 76.37 -46.24
C ILE A 671 53.23 76.68 -45.21
N SER A 672 52.19 75.85 -45.17
CA SER A 672 51.07 76.01 -44.22
C SER A 672 51.50 75.82 -42.75
N ASN A 673 52.60 75.10 -42.50
CA ASN A 673 53.16 74.85 -41.17
C ASN A 673 54.40 75.73 -40.84
N GLN A 674 54.67 76.78 -41.65
CA GLN A 674 55.77 77.74 -41.50
C GLN A 674 57.17 77.14 -41.69
N LEU A 675 57.29 76.06 -42.47
CA LEU A 675 58.54 75.44 -42.91
C LEU A 675 58.84 75.90 -44.34
N TYR A 676 59.45 77.08 -44.47
CA TYR A 676 59.70 77.73 -45.77
C TYR A 676 61.01 77.29 -46.43
N GLU A 677 61.94 76.68 -45.70
CA GLU A 677 63.20 76.16 -46.26
C GLU A 677 63.04 74.72 -46.77
N GLU A 678 62.13 73.97 -46.16
CA GLU A 678 61.74 72.61 -46.52
C GLU A 678 60.73 72.53 -47.69
N ALA A 679 60.03 73.63 -48.00
CA ALA A 679 59.03 73.73 -49.06
C ALA A 679 59.64 74.21 -50.38
#